data_AF-A0A543J2E8-F1
#
_entry.id   AF-A0A543J2E8-F1
#
_cell.length_a   1.000
_cell.length_b   1.000
_cell.length_c   1.000
_cell.angle_alpha   90.00
_cell.angle_beta   90.00
_cell.angle_gamma   90.00
#
_symmetry.space_group_name_H-M   'P 1'
#
loop_
_entity.id
_entity.type
_entity.pdbx_description
1 polymer ?
#
loop_
_entity_poly.entity_id
_entity_poly.type
_entity_poly.pdbx_seq_one_letter_code
_entity_poly.pdbx_strand_id
1 'polypeptide(L)'
;MGHEAGVEHRVARSTRPASPHRSRPRAWPPDAAGPVTAPPTPRRTDPPHRPVPGAPERADGAASGVRPATGVVPVPARPAADAGPDDPLVSVIVISYNDAERLVRAVRSVLAQTLRALEVIVVDDASTDGTADAIAAIDDPRVRYVRRRANSGGCGAPRNDGLSRIRAPYVMFLDSDDELPRHACKSLLAEIERTGADFVTGQLARLYEENGRTRRYYPELYRRRVVHGVREDPEMFLDCFSTNKLYRAAFLRREGLWFREDLRYEDHLWSTRLLCAARRFAVVPWVVYLWHRAPEGGPYRVSISRGVRDLGNLADRVRMARLCDRHLVAAGFADLLAARQRRFLRQDLRVYLNEAVPVAPVSWIEGLQRIVRPYLAEIRPEAYEGIDPLIRVCCHLVATGTPEELREAARSLTGPRVPPRHAVRVGGRTYWGTVPEPGRDITACRMAELPFSAARLRHEIERVTAAGGRLGLVVRTYDPFGVLGDGVGERFDVHLRVRGLRVPLAPERHPDGGYLSRVELDLAEVPLPRHGFTGHCVPRVVVTRRADGHATRDVLLLPPAADPAVLHAASHEVTVRPEGHAGVLRLDWRYAGRPHRMHRLRRRVTAALVRRLGSGEVKLAAYKVLIHVVPRRRDLVLFEADCGRGYTGNPRYIHEEIRRRGLPLRAVWSTSRGRRGFPDGVTLVRRWSWRYVWTLARAAYWVDSHNLAPAFPKPRGTRYLQTWHGQGIKTIGFDAPELRGDFEEPRRRWRAAVARWDALVSPGAEFERLFVPSNGYTGPVLRYGSPRCDVLVRGDAETARRVRAELEIPDGVRVLLYAPTYRDAGKGRSVRADLRMMAEALAGEWVLILRPHPTERYTVPQEVRHFVRPAGGHPEINDLILASDALLTDYSSVMCDYAVTGKPMLFLIDDWEEYRRTERGVYHDLPAIAPGPCLYTTEEVIDALRDLEAVSAAYAARYAEFRRTWCADEKGDAAARVVDAFFGEGR
;
A
#
# COMPACT_ATOMS: atom_id res chain seq x y z
N MET A 1 25.86 -11.79 64.02
CA MET A 1 25.63 -13.23 63.73
C MET A 1 25.36 -13.34 62.23
N GLY A 2 26.27 -13.77 61.36
CA GLY A 2 27.63 -14.28 61.59
C GLY A 2 27.81 -15.64 60.92
N HIS A 3 28.41 -15.66 59.72
CA HIS A 3 29.50 -16.57 59.36
C HIS A 3 30.01 -16.28 57.94
N GLU A 4 31.34 -16.15 57.84
CA GLU A 4 32.10 -16.19 56.59
C GLU A 4 32.34 -17.64 56.16
N ALA A 5 32.59 -17.84 54.86
CA ALA A 5 33.55 -18.84 54.38
C ALA A 5 33.96 -18.50 52.94
N GLY A 6 35.22 -18.14 52.74
CA GLY A 6 35.88 -18.13 51.43
C GLY A 6 37.02 -19.15 51.41
N VAL A 7 37.37 -19.66 50.23
CA VAL A 7 38.62 -20.41 50.01
C VAL A 7 39.21 -20.00 48.67
N GLU A 8 40.34 -19.29 48.71
CA GLU A 8 41.29 -19.25 47.59
C GLU A 8 42.19 -20.48 47.64
N HIS A 9 42.73 -20.90 46.50
CA HIS A 9 44.04 -21.57 46.47
C HIS A 9 44.90 -21.03 45.33
N ARG A 10 46.18 -20.81 45.65
CA ARG A 10 47.17 -20.05 44.87
C ARG A 10 48.43 -20.91 44.65
N VAL A 11 49.27 -20.44 43.72
CA VAL A 11 50.71 -20.75 43.49
C VAL A 11 50.94 -21.94 42.52
N ALA A 12 51.58 -21.90 41.33
CA ALA A 12 52.52 -21.03 40.58
C ALA A 12 53.93 -21.66 40.39
N ARG A 13 54.43 -21.74 39.14
CA ARG A 13 55.77 -21.27 38.65
C ARG A 13 56.27 -21.95 37.34
N SER A 14 56.48 -21.11 36.32
CA SER A 14 57.70 -20.97 35.47
C SER A 14 58.56 -22.18 35.06
N THR A 15 58.77 -22.33 33.74
CA THR A 15 60.11 -22.29 33.08
C THR A 15 60.06 -21.96 31.58
N ARG A 16 61.17 -21.45 31.03
CA ARG A 16 61.51 -21.11 29.62
C ARG A 16 62.92 -21.71 29.34
N PRO A 17 63.53 -21.64 28.13
CA PRO A 17 63.02 -21.56 26.75
C PRO A 17 63.73 -22.56 25.78
N ALA A 18 63.37 -22.61 24.49
CA ALA A 18 64.27 -23.09 23.42
C ALA A 18 63.89 -22.58 21.99
N SER A 19 64.93 -22.37 21.18
CA SER A 19 64.98 -22.07 19.72
C SER A 19 66.46 -22.25 19.32
N PRO A 20 66.87 -22.56 18.06
CA PRO A 20 66.42 -21.88 16.83
C PRO A 20 66.46 -22.73 15.52
N HIS A 21 66.43 -22.02 14.36
CA HIS A 21 66.84 -22.44 13.00
C HIS A 21 65.87 -23.30 12.17
N ARG A 22 65.79 -23.18 10.83
CA ARG A 22 66.08 -22.08 9.86
C ARG A 22 65.53 -22.51 8.48
N SER A 23 64.84 -21.65 7.73
CA SER A 23 64.99 -21.51 6.25
C SER A 23 63.97 -20.53 5.63
N ARG A 24 64.45 -19.83 4.59
CA ARG A 24 63.75 -18.93 3.63
C ARG A 24 63.99 -19.53 2.23
N PRO A 25 63.14 -19.34 1.20
CA PRO A 25 63.19 -18.12 0.35
C PRO A 25 61.81 -17.78 -0.29
N ARG A 26 61.60 -16.79 -1.17
CA ARG A 26 62.16 -15.44 -1.49
C ARG A 26 61.05 -14.68 -2.24
N ALA A 27 61.11 -13.35 -2.28
CA ALA A 27 60.31 -12.52 -3.20
C ALA A 27 61.24 -11.71 -4.11
N TRP A 28 60.76 -11.32 -5.29
CA TRP A 28 61.31 -10.26 -6.16
C TRP A 28 60.12 -9.54 -6.86
N PRO A 29 60.27 -8.30 -7.39
CA PRO A 29 59.24 -7.24 -7.34
C PRO A 29 58.80 -6.77 -8.76
N PRO A 30 58.09 -5.62 -8.93
CA PRO A 30 57.58 -5.17 -10.23
C PRO A 30 58.38 -4.05 -10.93
N ASP A 31 58.00 -3.81 -12.20
CA ASP A 31 58.11 -2.59 -13.05
C ASP A 31 59.46 -2.00 -13.50
N ALA A 32 59.58 -1.86 -14.84
CA ALA A 32 60.33 -0.81 -15.54
C ALA A 32 59.74 -0.60 -16.97
N ALA A 33 59.79 0.62 -17.52
CA ALA A 33 59.08 1.03 -18.73
C ALA A 33 59.99 1.30 -19.95
N GLY A 34 59.45 1.30 -21.18
CA GLY A 34 60.11 1.77 -22.41
C GLY A 34 59.27 1.58 -23.69
N PRO A 35 59.41 2.41 -24.76
CA PRO A 35 58.26 2.77 -25.61
C PRO A 35 58.38 2.57 -27.14
N VAL A 36 57.20 2.52 -27.79
CA VAL A 36 56.81 3.04 -29.14
C VAL A 36 57.63 2.64 -30.40
N THR A 37 56.94 2.11 -31.43
CA THR A 37 57.06 2.53 -32.86
C THR A 37 56.03 1.85 -33.79
N ALA A 38 55.59 2.58 -34.83
CA ALA A 38 54.80 2.16 -36.01
C ALA A 38 54.82 3.32 -37.05
N PRO A 39 54.35 3.20 -38.31
CA PRO A 39 54.11 2.04 -39.20
C PRO A 39 55.01 2.15 -40.49
N PRO A 40 54.71 1.50 -41.65
CA PRO A 40 53.75 2.09 -42.63
C PRO A 40 52.95 1.10 -43.53
N THR A 41 51.92 1.63 -44.20
CA THR A 41 51.20 1.08 -45.38
C THR A 41 51.59 1.92 -46.64
N PRO A 42 51.01 1.84 -47.87
CA PRO A 42 49.89 1.02 -48.41
C PRO A 42 50.09 0.46 -49.85
N ARG A 43 49.06 -0.18 -50.43
CA ARG A 43 48.64 0.01 -51.86
C ARG A 43 47.21 -0.51 -52.10
N ARG A 44 46.50 0.08 -53.08
CA ARG A 44 45.08 -0.12 -53.45
C ARG A 44 44.92 -1.03 -54.68
N THR A 45 43.75 -1.68 -54.82
CA THR A 45 42.87 -1.63 -56.02
C THR A 45 41.52 -2.34 -55.78
N ASP A 46 40.44 -1.82 -56.38
CA ASP A 46 39.04 -2.31 -56.43
C ASP A 46 38.62 -2.40 -57.92
N PRO A 47 37.45 -2.97 -58.31
CA PRO A 47 36.61 -4.05 -57.74
C PRO A 47 36.46 -5.16 -58.85
N PRO A 48 35.27 -5.60 -59.36
CA PRO A 48 34.00 -6.04 -58.74
C PRO A 48 33.56 -7.48 -59.15
N HIS A 49 32.67 -8.11 -58.38
CA HIS A 49 31.36 -8.70 -58.80
C HIS A 49 30.75 -9.57 -57.66
N ARG A 50 29.41 -9.58 -57.57
CA ARG A 50 28.56 -10.38 -56.64
C ARG A 50 28.49 -11.86 -57.08
N PRO A 51 28.34 -12.85 -56.17
CA PRO A 51 27.03 -13.11 -55.53
C PRO A 51 27.04 -13.51 -54.03
N VAL A 52 25.84 -13.55 -53.46
CA VAL A 52 25.49 -13.99 -52.08
C VAL A 52 25.51 -15.52 -52.01
N PRO A 53 26.19 -16.17 -51.03
CA PRO A 53 25.48 -16.63 -49.80
C PRO A 53 26.35 -16.80 -48.52
N GLY A 54 25.70 -17.14 -47.40
CA GLY A 54 26.35 -17.73 -46.22
C GLY A 54 26.09 -17.00 -44.91
N ALA A 55 25.44 -17.66 -43.95
CA ALA A 55 25.40 -17.19 -42.56
C ALA A 55 26.78 -17.38 -41.92
N PRO A 56 27.26 -16.46 -41.05
CA PRO A 56 28.57 -16.60 -40.43
C PRO A 56 28.57 -17.78 -39.46
N GLU A 57 29.53 -18.69 -39.65
CA GLU A 57 29.88 -19.71 -38.67
C GLU A 57 30.21 -19.04 -37.32
N ARG A 58 29.66 -19.59 -36.24
CA ARG A 58 30.05 -19.15 -34.90
C ARG A 58 31.43 -19.72 -34.60
N ALA A 59 32.41 -18.83 -34.41
CA ALA A 59 33.72 -19.23 -33.93
C ALA A 59 33.60 -19.92 -32.56
N ASP A 60 34.01 -21.19 -32.48
CA ASP A 60 34.15 -21.91 -31.22
C ASP A 60 35.29 -21.29 -30.40
N GLY A 61 34.93 -20.62 -29.30
CA GLY A 61 35.88 -19.87 -28.49
C GLY A 61 35.32 -19.47 -27.12
N ALA A 62 35.51 -20.35 -26.14
CA ALA A 62 35.41 -20.04 -24.70
C ALA A 62 34.06 -19.53 -24.15
N ALA A 63 32.99 -20.34 -24.29
CA ALA A 63 31.89 -20.34 -23.33
C ALA A 63 31.70 -21.76 -22.76
N SER A 64 32.23 -22.03 -21.57
CA SER A 64 32.12 -23.35 -20.95
C SER A 64 30.67 -23.64 -20.54
N GLY A 65 29.99 -24.46 -21.36
CA GLY A 65 28.69 -25.02 -21.03
C GLY A 65 28.81 -25.90 -19.79
N VAL A 66 28.33 -25.41 -18.64
CA VAL A 66 28.24 -26.19 -17.40
C VAL A 66 27.24 -27.31 -17.60
N ARG A 67 27.73 -28.49 -17.98
CA ARG A 67 26.99 -29.76 -17.83
C ARG A 67 26.94 -30.10 -16.33
N PRO A 68 25.86 -30.73 -15.83
CA PRO A 68 25.78 -31.17 -14.45
C PRO A 68 26.92 -32.13 -14.11
N ALA A 69 27.40 -32.11 -12.87
CA ALA A 69 28.47 -33.00 -12.41
C ALA A 69 28.05 -34.49 -12.39
N THR A 70 26.74 -34.73 -12.36
CA THR A 70 26.17 -36.07 -12.54
C THR A 70 26.12 -36.41 -14.03
N GLY A 71 26.85 -37.46 -14.43
CA GLY A 71 26.85 -37.99 -15.81
C GLY A 71 25.54 -38.67 -16.25
N VAL A 72 24.39 -38.16 -15.79
CA VAL A 72 23.05 -38.65 -16.12
C VAL A 72 22.71 -38.19 -17.53
N VAL A 73 22.60 -39.14 -18.45
CA VAL A 73 22.06 -38.89 -19.80
C VAL A 73 20.63 -38.35 -19.65
N PRO A 74 20.30 -37.15 -20.16
CA PRO A 74 18.96 -36.59 -20.02
C PRO A 74 17.93 -37.48 -20.72
N VAL A 75 16.81 -37.76 -20.04
CA VAL A 75 15.68 -38.42 -20.70
C VAL A 75 15.12 -37.46 -21.77
N PRO A 76 14.91 -37.91 -23.03
CA PRO A 76 14.28 -37.06 -24.04
C PRO A 76 12.81 -36.84 -23.67
N ALA A 77 12.47 -35.62 -23.26
CA ALA A 77 11.07 -35.20 -23.16
C ALA A 77 10.47 -35.03 -24.57
N ARG A 78 9.24 -35.51 -24.75
CA ARG A 78 8.53 -35.49 -26.04
C ARG A 78 8.10 -34.08 -26.44
N PRO A 79 7.96 -33.79 -27.75
CA PRO A 79 7.20 -32.64 -28.24
C PRO A 79 5.75 -32.70 -27.74
N ALA A 80 5.12 -31.53 -27.54
CA ALA A 80 3.73 -31.47 -27.08
C ALA A 80 2.71 -32.03 -28.09
N ALA A 81 3.08 -32.09 -29.37
CA ALA A 81 2.27 -32.71 -30.43
C ALA A 81 2.28 -34.25 -30.40
N ASP A 82 3.28 -34.86 -29.73
CA ASP A 82 3.51 -36.30 -29.70
C ASP A 82 3.14 -36.93 -28.34
N ALA A 83 2.48 -36.17 -27.46
CA ALA A 83 2.03 -36.62 -26.16
C ALA A 83 0.71 -37.40 -26.29
N GLY A 84 0.66 -38.63 -25.76
CA GLY A 84 -0.57 -39.40 -25.65
C GLY A 84 -1.56 -38.79 -24.64
N PRO A 85 -2.83 -39.24 -24.62
CA PRO A 85 -3.83 -38.72 -23.67
C PRO A 85 -3.46 -38.95 -22.19
N ASP A 86 -2.63 -39.96 -21.91
CA ASP A 86 -2.14 -40.30 -20.56
C ASP A 86 -0.75 -39.70 -20.25
N ASP A 87 -0.08 -39.05 -21.21
CA ASP A 87 1.25 -38.45 -21.00
C ASP A 87 1.15 -37.14 -20.19
N PRO A 88 2.10 -36.84 -19.28
CA PRO A 88 2.10 -35.59 -18.53
C PRO A 88 2.46 -34.41 -19.44
N LEU A 89 1.64 -33.36 -19.42
CA LEU A 89 1.92 -32.10 -20.15
C LEU A 89 2.84 -31.17 -19.35
N VAL A 90 2.82 -31.24 -18.01
CA VAL A 90 3.68 -30.43 -17.12
C VAL A 90 4.40 -31.31 -16.10
N SER A 91 5.72 -31.20 -16.04
CA SER A 91 6.53 -31.74 -14.93
C SER A 91 6.74 -30.64 -13.88
N VAL A 92 6.34 -30.88 -12.63
CA VAL A 92 6.66 -30.00 -11.51
C VAL A 92 7.79 -30.62 -10.70
N ILE A 93 8.95 -29.96 -10.68
CA ILE A 93 10.11 -30.37 -9.90
C ILE A 93 9.98 -29.74 -8.51
N VAL A 94 9.86 -30.56 -7.47
CA VAL A 94 9.79 -30.14 -6.07
C VAL A 94 11.11 -30.46 -5.41
N ILE A 95 11.86 -29.46 -4.93
CA ILE A 95 13.13 -29.70 -4.23
C ILE A 95 12.94 -29.68 -2.72
N SER A 96 13.68 -30.53 -2.00
CA SER A 96 13.62 -30.61 -0.53
C SER A 96 14.99 -30.88 0.10
N TYR A 97 15.19 -30.34 1.31
CA TYR A 97 16.25 -30.75 2.22
C TYR A 97 15.84 -30.48 3.68
N ASN A 98 15.64 -31.54 4.45
CA ASN A 98 15.19 -31.51 5.85
C ASN A 98 13.92 -30.67 6.06
N ASP A 99 12.87 -30.97 5.28
CA ASP A 99 11.60 -30.23 5.31
C ASP A 99 10.36 -31.13 5.15
N ALA A 100 10.35 -32.28 5.81
CA ALA A 100 9.30 -33.30 5.67
C ALA A 100 7.86 -32.76 5.84
N GLU A 101 7.63 -31.84 6.79
CA GLU A 101 6.29 -31.32 7.10
C GLU A 101 5.72 -30.43 5.98
N ARG A 102 6.51 -29.48 5.45
CA ARG A 102 6.03 -28.58 4.39
C ARG A 102 6.06 -29.23 3.02
N LEU A 103 6.98 -30.16 2.77
CA LEU A 103 7.07 -30.88 1.50
C LEU A 103 5.73 -31.56 1.11
N VAL A 104 5.05 -32.18 2.07
CA VAL A 104 3.74 -32.81 1.83
C VAL A 104 2.69 -31.78 1.38
N ARG A 105 2.74 -30.57 1.94
CA ARG A 105 1.87 -29.43 1.57
C ARG A 105 2.17 -28.95 0.15
N ALA A 106 3.45 -28.76 -0.18
CA ALA A 106 3.90 -28.39 -1.52
C ALA A 106 3.43 -29.41 -2.57
N VAL A 107 3.71 -30.71 -2.38
CA VAL A 107 3.27 -31.78 -3.29
C VAL A 107 1.75 -31.82 -3.42
N ARG A 108 0.99 -31.74 -2.33
CA ARG A 108 -0.49 -31.71 -2.38
C ARG A 108 -1.03 -30.50 -3.17
N SER A 109 -0.37 -29.34 -3.13
CA SER A 109 -0.75 -28.17 -3.94
C SER A 109 -0.63 -28.42 -5.46
N VAL A 110 0.31 -29.29 -5.86
CA VAL A 110 0.48 -29.76 -7.24
C VAL A 110 -0.57 -30.80 -7.61
N LEU A 111 -0.79 -31.82 -6.76
CA LEU A 111 -1.79 -32.87 -7.02
C LEU A 111 -3.23 -32.30 -7.08
N ALA A 112 -3.49 -31.20 -6.38
CA ALA A 112 -4.75 -30.44 -6.39
C ALA A 112 -4.94 -29.51 -7.60
N GLN A 113 -3.97 -29.40 -8.52
CA GLN A 113 -4.11 -28.58 -9.72
C GLN A 113 -5.27 -29.04 -10.61
N THR A 114 -5.89 -28.07 -11.29
CA THR A 114 -6.98 -28.33 -12.25
C THR A 114 -6.52 -28.84 -13.62
N LEU A 115 -5.23 -28.74 -13.92
CA LEU A 115 -4.60 -29.56 -14.95
C LEU A 115 -4.33 -30.94 -14.34
N ARG A 116 -4.78 -32.03 -14.98
CA ARG A 116 -4.59 -33.40 -14.45
C ARG A 116 -3.40 -34.13 -15.06
N ALA A 117 -3.09 -33.85 -16.34
CA ALA A 117 -1.91 -34.34 -17.05
C ALA A 117 -0.63 -33.66 -16.53
N LEU A 118 -0.18 -34.07 -15.35
CA LEU A 118 1.04 -33.60 -14.70
C LEU A 118 1.83 -34.76 -14.07
N GLU A 119 3.14 -34.58 -13.94
CA GLU A 119 3.98 -35.40 -13.06
C GLU A 119 4.66 -34.52 -12.01
N VAL A 120 4.94 -35.08 -10.83
CA VAL A 120 5.63 -34.42 -9.72
C VAL A 120 6.94 -35.15 -9.48
N ILE A 121 8.07 -34.48 -9.66
CA ILE A 121 9.41 -35.06 -9.41
C ILE A 121 9.95 -34.43 -8.13
N VAL A 122 9.88 -35.18 -7.03
CA VAL A 122 10.42 -34.75 -5.73
C VAL A 122 11.89 -35.12 -5.67
N VAL A 123 12.77 -34.12 -5.56
CA VAL A 123 14.22 -34.29 -5.48
C VAL A 123 14.70 -33.90 -4.08
N ASP A 124 15.12 -34.92 -3.33
CA ASP A 124 15.65 -34.80 -1.98
C ASP A 124 17.18 -34.72 -1.99
N ASP A 125 17.73 -33.61 -1.49
CA ASP A 125 19.18 -33.37 -1.40
C ASP A 125 19.82 -34.04 -0.19
N ALA A 126 19.59 -35.35 -0.05
CA ALA A 126 20.06 -36.20 1.05
C ALA A 126 19.62 -35.74 2.45
N SER A 127 18.31 -35.50 2.63
CA SER A 127 17.70 -35.22 3.93
C SER A 127 17.98 -36.30 4.97
N THR A 128 17.99 -35.90 6.23
CA THR A 128 18.24 -36.74 7.42
C THR A 128 17.05 -36.77 8.38
N ASP A 129 15.91 -36.19 7.98
CA ASP A 129 14.62 -36.24 8.66
C ASP A 129 13.67 -37.25 8.00
N GLY A 130 12.40 -37.28 8.43
CA GLY A 130 11.35 -38.14 7.87
C GLY A 130 10.88 -37.79 6.46
N THR A 131 11.67 -37.05 5.65
CA THR A 131 11.29 -36.62 4.29
C THR A 131 10.96 -37.80 3.37
N ALA A 132 11.70 -38.91 3.46
CA ALA A 132 11.45 -40.10 2.66
C ALA A 132 10.10 -40.75 3.02
N ASP A 133 9.83 -40.93 4.31
CA ASP A 133 8.59 -41.53 4.82
C ASP A 133 7.36 -40.65 4.50
N ALA A 134 7.52 -39.33 4.62
CA ALA A 134 6.48 -38.35 4.33
C ALA A 134 6.06 -38.35 2.84
N ILE A 135 6.99 -38.65 1.92
CA ILE A 135 6.68 -38.84 0.49
C ILE A 135 6.15 -40.24 0.19
N ALA A 136 6.70 -41.29 0.83
CA ALA A 136 6.19 -42.65 0.69
C ALA A 136 4.72 -42.79 1.15
N ALA A 137 4.26 -41.95 2.07
CA ALA A 137 2.86 -41.85 2.49
C ALA A 137 1.92 -41.17 1.46
N ILE A 138 2.41 -40.71 0.30
CA ILE A 138 1.60 -40.10 -0.77
C ILE A 138 1.39 -41.13 -1.88
N ASP A 139 0.29 -41.89 -1.78
CA ASP A 139 -0.15 -42.82 -2.80
C ASP A 139 -0.82 -42.08 -3.99
N ASP A 140 0.01 -41.56 -4.90
CA ASP A 140 -0.44 -40.99 -6.18
C ASP A 140 0.60 -41.31 -7.27
N PRO A 141 0.23 -42.01 -8.36
CA PRO A 141 1.18 -42.48 -9.39
C PRO A 141 1.87 -41.35 -10.18
N ARG A 142 1.41 -40.10 -10.01
CA ARG A 142 2.06 -38.93 -10.60
C ARG A 142 3.32 -38.50 -9.84
N VAL A 143 3.52 -38.97 -8.60
CA VAL A 143 4.66 -38.61 -7.75
C VAL A 143 5.84 -39.55 -7.97
N ARG A 144 7.02 -38.98 -8.24
CA ARG A 144 8.29 -39.69 -8.43
C ARG A 144 9.33 -39.11 -7.46
N TYR A 145 9.82 -39.94 -6.54
CA TYR A 145 10.83 -39.54 -5.55
C TYR A 145 12.25 -39.88 -6.03
N VAL A 146 13.19 -38.96 -5.86
CA VAL A 146 14.60 -39.10 -6.22
C VAL A 146 15.45 -38.55 -5.07
N ARG A 147 16.29 -39.38 -4.47
CA ARG A 147 17.19 -38.98 -3.37
C ARG A 147 18.64 -38.93 -3.84
N ARG A 148 19.33 -37.83 -3.55
CA ARG A 148 20.78 -37.68 -3.80
C ARG A 148 21.59 -38.46 -2.76
N ARG A 149 22.80 -38.88 -3.14
CA ARG A 149 23.71 -39.67 -2.26
C ARG A 149 24.35 -38.83 -1.15
N ALA A 150 24.50 -37.53 -1.38
CA ALA A 150 25.09 -36.58 -0.45
C ALA A 150 24.46 -35.20 -0.71
N ASN A 151 24.40 -34.36 0.33
CA ASN A 151 23.85 -33.02 0.25
C ASN A 151 24.75 -32.13 -0.63
N SER A 152 24.15 -31.38 -1.54
CA SER A 152 24.86 -30.47 -2.47
C SER A 152 25.19 -29.11 -1.86
N GLY A 153 24.54 -28.72 -0.77
CA GLY A 153 24.70 -27.42 -0.12
C GLY A 153 23.96 -26.25 -0.81
N GLY A 154 23.15 -26.52 -1.84
CA GLY A 154 22.41 -25.49 -2.59
C GLY A 154 21.17 -26.05 -3.32
N CYS A 155 20.37 -25.16 -3.91
CA CYS A 155 19.13 -25.54 -4.61
C CYS A 155 19.36 -25.94 -6.08
N GLY A 156 20.49 -25.53 -6.68
CA GLY A 156 20.80 -25.76 -8.09
C GLY A 156 20.95 -27.23 -8.50
N ALA A 157 21.68 -28.04 -7.72
CA ALA A 157 21.91 -29.45 -8.08
C ALA A 157 20.64 -30.31 -8.00
N PRO A 158 19.77 -30.19 -6.97
CA PRO A 158 18.44 -30.82 -6.98
C PRO A 158 17.55 -30.39 -8.15
N ARG A 159 17.58 -29.09 -8.53
CA ARG A 159 16.84 -28.58 -9.70
C ARG A 159 17.36 -29.20 -11.01
N ASN A 160 18.67 -29.31 -11.19
CA ASN A 160 19.30 -29.99 -12.34
C ASN A 160 18.94 -31.49 -12.39
N ASP A 161 18.95 -32.17 -11.24
CA ASP A 161 18.56 -33.59 -11.13
C ASP A 161 17.10 -33.83 -11.51
N GLY A 162 16.19 -32.93 -11.12
CA GLY A 162 14.81 -32.97 -11.58
C GLY A 162 14.71 -32.74 -13.09
N LEU A 163 15.42 -31.73 -13.61
CA LEU A 163 15.38 -31.31 -15.01
C LEU A 163 15.94 -32.37 -15.98
N SER A 164 16.86 -33.23 -15.55
CA SER A 164 17.35 -34.36 -16.35
C SER A 164 16.34 -35.53 -16.45
N ARG A 165 15.31 -35.55 -15.60
CA ARG A 165 14.36 -36.67 -15.41
C ARG A 165 12.91 -36.36 -15.85
N ILE A 166 12.64 -35.15 -16.35
CA ILE A 166 11.32 -34.75 -16.88
C ILE A 166 10.98 -35.53 -18.15
N ARG A 167 9.70 -35.92 -18.27
CA ARG A 167 9.11 -36.53 -19.48
C ARG A 167 8.25 -35.53 -20.26
N ALA A 168 7.67 -34.56 -19.56
CA ALA A 168 6.71 -33.62 -20.12
C ALA A 168 7.35 -32.54 -21.02
N PRO A 169 6.59 -31.99 -22.00
CA PRO A 169 7.04 -30.89 -22.86
C PRO A 169 7.25 -29.56 -22.11
N TYR A 170 6.62 -29.39 -20.94
CA TYR A 170 6.74 -28.19 -20.11
C TYR A 170 7.18 -28.53 -18.68
N VAL A 171 7.92 -27.62 -18.04
CA VAL A 171 8.46 -27.80 -16.69
C VAL A 171 8.24 -26.56 -15.82
N MET A 172 8.07 -26.77 -14.51
CA MET A 172 7.91 -25.75 -13.47
C MET A 172 8.68 -26.19 -12.21
N PHE A 173 9.19 -25.24 -11.43
CA PHE A 173 9.89 -25.52 -10.16
C PHE A 173 9.05 -25.09 -8.96
N LEU A 174 9.16 -25.82 -7.85
CA LEU A 174 8.52 -25.54 -6.57
C LEU A 174 9.51 -25.85 -5.44
N ASP A 175 9.64 -24.94 -4.48
CA ASP A 175 10.44 -25.17 -3.27
C ASP A 175 9.57 -25.82 -2.18
N SER A 176 10.14 -26.66 -1.31
CA SER A 176 9.37 -27.48 -0.34
C SER A 176 8.54 -26.67 0.66
N ASP A 177 8.89 -25.40 0.91
CA ASP A 177 8.18 -24.53 1.83
C ASP A 177 7.01 -23.76 1.21
N ASP A 178 6.81 -23.84 -0.11
CA ASP A 178 5.85 -23.01 -0.86
C ASP A 178 4.66 -23.79 -1.47
N GLU A 179 3.71 -23.08 -2.09
CA GLU A 179 2.49 -23.67 -2.67
C GLU A 179 2.11 -23.10 -4.05
N LEU A 180 1.49 -23.93 -4.89
CA LEU A 180 0.87 -23.50 -6.15
C LEU A 180 -0.64 -23.26 -6.01
N PRO A 181 -1.16 -22.06 -6.37
CA PRO A 181 -2.59 -21.82 -6.53
C PRO A 181 -3.25 -22.83 -7.49
N ARG A 182 -4.47 -23.27 -7.18
CA ARG A 182 -5.27 -24.34 -7.86
C ARG A 182 -5.32 -24.33 -9.41
N HIS A 183 -5.06 -23.19 -10.03
CA HIS A 183 -5.15 -23.00 -11.48
C HIS A 183 -3.80 -22.62 -12.13
N ALA A 184 -2.72 -22.55 -11.37
CA ALA A 184 -1.41 -22.06 -11.83
C ALA A 184 -0.91 -22.80 -13.08
N CYS A 185 -0.82 -24.13 -13.04
CA CYS A 185 -0.30 -24.91 -14.18
C CYS A 185 -1.20 -24.78 -15.41
N LYS A 186 -2.53 -24.82 -15.24
CA LYS A 186 -3.48 -24.68 -16.35
C LYS A 186 -3.43 -23.31 -17.02
N SER A 187 -3.38 -22.23 -16.22
CA SER A 187 -3.35 -20.86 -16.73
C SER A 187 -2.03 -20.51 -17.42
N LEU A 188 -0.90 -21.01 -16.91
CA LEU A 188 0.41 -20.83 -17.56
C LEU A 188 0.51 -21.66 -18.85
N LEU A 189 -0.01 -22.89 -18.87
CA LEU A 189 -0.03 -23.75 -20.06
C LEU A 189 -0.87 -23.12 -21.19
N ALA A 190 -2.08 -22.67 -20.88
CA ALA A 190 -2.92 -22.00 -21.87
C ALA A 190 -2.25 -20.76 -22.48
N GLU A 191 -1.48 -19.99 -21.70
CA GLU A 191 -0.78 -18.81 -22.21
C GLU A 191 0.50 -19.16 -23.00
N ILE A 192 1.27 -20.19 -22.61
CA ILE A 192 2.50 -20.58 -23.34
C ILE A 192 2.18 -21.14 -24.72
N GLU A 193 1.05 -21.85 -24.84
CA GLU A 193 0.54 -22.40 -26.09
C GLU A 193 -0.05 -21.29 -26.98
N ARG A 194 -0.94 -20.46 -26.43
CA ARG A 194 -1.55 -19.31 -27.15
C ARG A 194 -0.52 -18.35 -27.75
N THR A 195 0.62 -18.15 -27.08
CA THR A 195 1.65 -17.17 -27.47
C THR A 195 2.82 -17.78 -28.24
N GLY A 196 2.95 -19.11 -28.23
CA GLY A 196 4.14 -19.81 -28.73
C GLY A 196 5.42 -19.40 -28.00
N ALA A 197 5.33 -19.09 -26.70
CA ALA A 197 6.45 -18.57 -25.93
C ALA A 197 7.49 -19.65 -25.54
N ASP A 198 8.72 -19.20 -25.26
CA ASP A 198 9.79 -20.03 -24.71
C ASP A 198 9.54 -20.34 -23.22
N PHE A 199 9.02 -19.34 -22.49
CA PHE A 199 8.49 -19.48 -21.12
C PHE A 199 7.37 -18.48 -20.84
N VAL A 200 6.61 -18.70 -19.76
CA VAL A 200 5.63 -17.76 -19.21
C VAL A 200 5.92 -17.51 -17.73
N THR A 201 5.84 -16.25 -17.30
CA THR A 201 6.00 -15.86 -15.89
C THR A 201 4.72 -15.23 -15.32
N GLY A 202 4.39 -15.56 -14.08
CA GLY A 202 3.21 -15.05 -13.38
C GLY A 202 3.50 -14.44 -12.02
N GLN A 203 2.49 -13.73 -11.50
CA GLN A 203 2.58 -13.01 -10.23
C GLN A 203 2.88 -13.94 -9.04
N LEU A 204 3.88 -13.59 -8.24
CA LEU A 204 4.07 -14.18 -6.90
C LEU A 204 3.27 -13.42 -5.84
N ALA A 205 2.79 -14.11 -4.81
CA ALA A 205 2.29 -13.49 -3.59
C ALA A 205 2.97 -14.07 -2.35
N ARG A 206 3.46 -13.20 -1.45
CA ARG A 206 3.95 -13.60 -0.13
C ARG A 206 2.78 -13.93 0.79
N LEU A 207 2.74 -15.12 1.36
CA LEU A 207 1.79 -15.55 2.39
C LEU A 207 2.45 -15.48 3.76
N TYR A 208 1.88 -14.69 4.68
CA TYR A 208 2.43 -14.52 6.03
C TYR A 208 1.82 -15.55 6.99
N GLU A 209 2.62 -16.54 7.39
CA GLU A 209 2.38 -17.63 8.36
C GLU A 209 1.45 -17.21 9.51
N GLU A 210 1.93 -16.18 10.20
CA GLU A 210 1.40 -15.59 11.44
C GLU A 210 -0.07 -15.14 11.40
N ASN A 211 -0.60 -14.81 10.21
CA ASN A 211 -1.90 -14.14 10.10
C ASN A 211 -2.67 -14.45 8.80
N GLY A 212 -2.18 -15.38 7.98
CA GLY A 212 -2.81 -15.82 6.73
C GLY A 212 -2.94 -14.75 5.64
N ARG A 213 -2.35 -13.57 5.79
CA ARG A 213 -2.45 -12.51 4.77
C ARG A 213 -1.52 -12.77 3.60
N THR A 214 -2.03 -12.48 2.40
CA THR A 214 -1.24 -12.51 1.17
C THR A 214 -0.89 -11.10 0.69
N ARG A 215 0.31 -10.91 0.13
CA ARG A 215 0.77 -9.65 -0.49
C ARG A 215 1.49 -9.94 -1.81
N ARG A 216 0.95 -9.43 -2.92
CA ARG A 216 1.60 -9.51 -4.25
C ARG A 216 2.99 -8.88 -4.22
N TYR A 217 3.94 -9.49 -4.92
CA TYR A 217 5.33 -9.04 -5.02
C TYR A 217 5.57 -8.36 -6.37
N TYR A 218 5.99 -7.09 -6.37
CA TYR A 218 6.12 -6.22 -7.57
C TYR A 218 4.93 -6.32 -8.56
N PRO A 219 3.68 -6.06 -8.14
CA PRO A 219 2.51 -6.20 -9.01
C PRO A 219 2.53 -5.34 -10.28
N GLU A 220 3.31 -4.26 -10.30
CA GLU A 220 3.55 -3.40 -11.46
C GLU A 220 4.19 -4.14 -12.65
N LEU A 221 5.00 -5.18 -12.36
CA LEU A 221 5.73 -5.98 -13.34
C LEU A 221 4.82 -7.00 -14.05
N TYR A 222 3.75 -7.44 -13.40
CA TYR A 222 2.88 -8.53 -13.85
C TYR A 222 1.63 -8.01 -14.58
N ARG A 223 1.83 -7.25 -15.66
CA ARG A 223 0.77 -6.90 -16.63
C ARG A 223 0.71 -7.92 -17.77
N ARG A 224 -0.48 -8.29 -18.25
CA ARG A 224 -0.61 -9.32 -19.31
C ARG A 224 -0.02 -8.80 -20.63
N ARG A 225 1.09 -9.40 -21.07
CA ARG A 225 1.77 -9.04 -22.33
C ARG A 225 2.63 -10.20 -22.86
N VAL A 226 3.02 -10.11 -24.13
CA VAL A 226 4.11 -10.89 -24.71
C VAL A 226 5.28 -9.94 -24.91
N VAL A 227 6.50 -10.39 -24.63
CA VAL A 227 7.74 -9.62 -24.75
C VAL A 227 8.67 -10.35 -25.71
N HIS A 228 9.13 -9.66 -26.74
CA HIS A 228 9.96 -10.17 -27.83
C HIS A 228 11.46 -10.01 -27.51
N GLY A 229 11.89 -10.71 -26.46
CA GLY A 229 13.25 -10.67 -25.93
C GLY A 229 13.43 -9.55 -24.90
N VAL A 230 14.37 -9.73 -23.96
CA VAL A 230 14.51 -8.87 -22.77
C VAL A 230 14.81 -7.38 -23.06
N ARG A 231 15.19 -7.01 -24.29
CA ARG A 231 15.37 -5.61 -24.71
C ARG A 231 14.09 -4.80 -24.72
N GLU A 232 12.94 -5.42 -25.03
CA GLU A 232 11.64 -4.74 -25.01
C GLU A 232 11.17 -4.46 -23.58
N ASP A 233 11.58 -5.27 -22.60
CA ASP A 233 11.22 -5.08 -21.19
C ASP A 233 12.37 -5.42 -20.23
N PRO A 234 13.35 -4.50 -20.05
CA PRO A 234 14.48 -4.72 -19.16
C PRO A 234 14.11 -4.72 -17.67
N GLU A 235 12.92 -4.28 -17.25
CA GLU A 235 12.50 -4.38 -15.84
C GLU A 235 12.33 -5.84 -15.40
N MET A 236 12.18 -6.78 -16.34
CA MET A 236 12.06 -8.21 -16.06
C MET A 236 13.28 -8.83 -15.35
N PHE A 237 14.45 -8.16 -15.31
CA PHE A 237 15.56 -8.58 -14.43
C PHE A 237 15.21 -8.56 -12.92
N LEU A 238 14.12 -7.88 -12.52
CA LEU A 238 13.58 -7.93 -11.15
C LEU A 238 12.92 -9.28 -10.82
N ASP A 239 12.44 -10.02 -11.82
CA ASP A 239 11.82 -11.33 -11.67
C ASP A 239 12.86 -12.47 -11.78
N CYS A 240 13.73 -12.52 -10.78
CA CYS A 240 14.83 -13.48 -10.68
C CYS A 240 14.45 -14.87 -10.13
N PHE A 241 13.16 -15.19 -9.96
CA PHE A 241 12.73 -16.46 -9.38
C PHE A 241 12.67 -17.56 -10.46
N SER A 242 13.07 -18.79 -10.16
CA SER A 242 12.86 -19.93 -11.07
C SER A 242 11.45 -20.54 -10.96
N THR A 243 10.75 -20.29 -9.86
CA THR A 243 9.55 -21.06 -9.46
C THR A 243 8.23 -20.50 -9.96
N ASN A 244 8.13 -19.20 -10.27
CA ASN A 244 6.89 -18.55 -10.73
C ASN A 244 6.64 -18.67 -12.25
N LYS A 245 7.29 -19.64 -12.91
CA LYS A 245 7.38 -19.73 -14.37
C LYS A 245 7.09 -21.14 -14.88
N LEU A 246 6.48 -21.21 -16.06
CA LEU A 246 6.36 -22.43 -16.86
C LEU A 246 7.30 -22.32 -18.06
N TYR A 247 8.17 -23.30 -18.26
CA TYR A 247 9.19 -23.31 -19.30
C TYR A 247 8.94 -24.42 -20.32
N ARG A 248 9.28 -24.18 -21.60
CA ARG A 248 9.34 -25.24 -22.60
C ARG A 248 10.62 -26.07 -22.43
N ALA A 249 10.49 -27.37 -22.18
CA ALA A 249 11.61 -28.28 -21.91
C ALA A 249 12.65 -28.29 -23.05
N ALA A 250 12.17 -28.31 -24.31
CA ALA A 250 13.02 -28.26 -25.50
C ALA A 250 13.85 -26.97 -25.60
N PHE A 251 13.33 -25.83 -25.15
CA PHE A 251 14.06 -24.55 -25.10
C PHE A 251 15.19 -24.62 -24.06
N LEU A 252 14.90 -25.05 -22.83
CA LEU A 252 15.93 -25.14 -21.78
C LEU A 252 17.11 -26.03 -22.19
N ARG A 253 16.83 -27.16 -22.85
CA ARG A 253 17.88 -28.06 -23.36
C ARG A 253 18.68 -27.46 -24.51
N ARG A 254 18.00 -26.86 -25.50
CA ARG A 254 18.63 -26.26 -26.69
C ARG A 254 19.63 -25.15 -26.31
N GLU A 255 19.26 -24.31 -25.35
CA GLU A 255 20.09 -23.19 -24.89
C GLU A 255 21.08 -23.58 -23.76
N GLY A 256 21.15 -24.86 -23.39
CA GLY A 256 22.05 -25.37 -22.34
C GLY A 256 21.82 -24.72 -20.97
N LEU A 257 20.57 -24.40 -20.64
CA LEU A 257 20.20 -23.77 -19.37
C LEU A 257 20.24 -24.83 -18.25
N TRP A 258 21.31 -24.76 -17.45
CA TRP A 258 21.55 -25.54 -16.23
C TRP A 258 21.88 -24.59 -15.07
N PHE A 259 21.44 -24.92 -13.85
CA PHE A 259 21.77 -24.18 -12.65
C PHE A 259 23.23 -24.41 -12.27
N ARG A 260 23.89 -23.39 -11.69
CA ARG A 260 25.24 -23.54 -11.12
C ARG A 260 25.12 -24.23 -9.77
N GLU A 261 25.92 -25.27 -9.57
CA GLU A 261 25.89 -26.10 -8.35
C GLU A 261 26.87 -25.61 -7.27
N ASP A 262 27.81 -24.74 -7.63
CA ASP A 262 28.89 -24.22 -6.78
C ASP A 262 28.60 -22.86 -6.12
N LEU A 263 27.38 -22.33 -6.26
CA LEU A 263 26.99 -21.00 -5.74
C LEU A 263 25.62 -20.98 -5.07
N ARG A 264 25.49 -20.10 -4.08
CA ARG A 264 24.20 -19.62 -3.57
C ARG A 264 23.63 -18.55 -4.50
N TYR A 265 22.30 -18.39 -4.52
CA TYR A 265 21.57 -17.45 -5.37
C TYR A 265 21.71 -17.73 -6.87
N GLU A 266 21.89 -19.00 -7.23
CA GLU A 266 22.05 -19.48 -8.60
C GLU A 266 20.91 -19.06 -9.54
N ASP A 267 19.71 -18.87 -8.97
CA ASP A 267 18.52 -18.31 -9.61
C ASP A 267 18.75 -16.95 -10.29
N HIS A 268 19.63 -16.10 -9.75
CA HIS A 268 19.94 -14.79 -10.34
C HIS A 268 20.63 -14.94 -11.69
N LEU A 269 21.67 -15.79 -11.77
CA LEU A 269 22.41 -16.04 -13.00
C LEU A 269 21.59 -16.91 -13.95
N TRP A 270 20.85 -17.90 -13.45
CA TRP A 270 19.87 -18.67 -14.23
C TRP A 270 18.87 -17.75 -14.94
N SER A 271 18.21 -16.86 -14.19
CA SER A 271 17.20 -15.94 -14.76
C SER A 271 17.82 -14.93 -15.73
N THR A 272 19.06 -14.50 -15.48
CA THR A 272 19.80 -13.65 -16.42
C THR A 272 20.07 -14.39 -17.73
N ARG A 273 20.59 -15.63 -17.67
CA ARG A 273 20.82 -16.49 -18.85
C ARG A 273 19.52 -16.77 -19.62
N LEU A 274 18.45 -17.13 -18.90
CA LEU A 274 17.11 -17.36 -19.43
C LEU A 274 16.60 -16.16 -20.24
N LEU A 275 16.66 -14.96 -19.66
CA LEU A 275 16.18 -13.73 -20.31
C LEU A 275 17.01 -13.36 -21.55
N CYS A 276 18.31 -13.63 -21.55
CA CYS A 276 19.18 -13.40 -22.72
C CYS A 276 18.93 -14.42 -23.84
N ALA A 277 18.57 -15.66 -23.50
CA ALA A 277 18.35 -16.74 -24.47
C ALA A 277 16.91 -16.79 -25.04
N ALA A 278 15.92 -16.29 -24.30
CA ALA A 278 14.52 -16.31 -24.73
C ALA A 278 14.26 -15.35 -25.90
N ARG A 279 13.67 -15.87 -26.98
CA ARG A 279 13.25 -15.07 -28.15
C ARG A 279 11.91 -14.39 -27.92
N ARG A 280 11.01 -15.05 -27.18
CA ARG A 280 9.79 -14.42 -26.65
C ARG A 280 9.35 -15.08 -25.35
N PHE A 281 8.77 -14.29 -24.44
CA PHE A 281 8.13 -14.80 -23.23
C PHE A 281 6.82 -14.06 -22.96
N ALA A 282 5.89 -14.69 -22.24
CA ALA A 282 4.66 -14.02 -21.81
C ALA A 282 4.68 -13.73 -20.31
N VAL A 283 4.04 -12.63 -19.92
CA VAL A 283 3.89 -12.21 -18.52
C VAL A 283 2.39 -12.19 -18.19
N VAL A 284 1.99 -12.69 -17.02
CA VAL A 284 0.57 -12.77 -16.62
C VAL A 284 0.28 -12.21 -15.21
N PRO A 285 -0.89 -11.55 -15.00
CA PRO A 285 -1.23 -10.87 -13.74
C PRO A 285 -1.78 -11.80 -12.65
N TRP A 286 -2.03 -13.08 -12.97
CA TRP A 286 -2.61 -14.05 -12.06
C TRP A 286 -1.56 -14.54 -11.07
N VAL A 287 -1.96 -14.73 -9.81
CA VAL A 287 -1.07 -15.32 -8.81
C VAL A 287 -0.87 -16.79 -9.16
N VAL A 288 0.37 -17.18 -9.46
CA VAL A 288 0.74 -18.56 -9.83
C VAL A 288 1.68 -19.22 -8.82
N TYR A 289 2.11 -18.48 -7.80
CA TYR A 289 3.04 -18.96 -6.78
C TYR A 289 2.78 -18.28 -5.43
N LEU A 290 2.60 -19.06 -4.38
CA LEU A 290 2.47 -18.59 -2.99
C LEU A 290 3.80 -18.82 -2.27
N TRP A 291 4.50 -17.72 -2.02
CA TRP A 291 5.76 -17.72 -1.27
C TRP A 291 5.48 -17.58 0.22
N HIS A 292 5.61 -18.66 0.98
CA HIS A 292 5.35 -18.69 2.41
C HIS A 292 6.42 -17.94 3.20
N ARG A 293 5.98 -17.32 4.30
CA ARG A 293 6.84 -16.66 5.27
C ARG A 293 6.48 -17.10 6.68
N ALA A 294 7.21 -18.11 7.14
CA ALA A 294 7.16 -18.58 8.52
C ALA A 294 7.58 -17.47 9.52
N PRO A 295 7.00 -17.44 10.73
CA PRO A 295 7.39 -16.51 11.79
C PRO A 295 8.87 -16.59 12.16
N GLU A 296 9.41 -15.45 12.61
CA GLU A 296 10.76 -15.37 13.16
C GLU A 296 10.79 -16.05 14.53
N GLY A 297 11.65 -17.05 14.72
CA GLY A 297 11.70 -17.85 15.96
C GLY A 297 10.68 -19.01 16.05
N GLY A 298 10.02 -19.37 14.95
CA GLY A 298 9.26 -20.63 14.87
C GLY A 298 10.15 -21.88 14.90
N PRO A 299 9.59 -23.10 14.95
CA PRO A 299 10.35 -24.36 15.01
C PRO A 299 11.09 -24.72 13.71
N TYR A 300 11.01 -23.87 12.69
CA TYR A 300 11.47 -24.15 11.33
C TYR A 300 12.75 -23.38 10.99
N ARG A 301 13.58 -23.96 10.11
CA ARG A 301 14.78 -23.28 9.58
C ARG A 301 14.38 -22.00 8.84
N VAL A 302 15.02 -20.90 9.20
CA VAL A 302 14.79 -19.59 8.59
C VAL A 302 15.48 -19.56 7.21
N SER A 303 14.74 -19.23 6.15
CA SER A 303 15.26 -19.11 4.77
C SER A 303 16.56 -18.30 4.69
N ILE A 304 17.55 -18.80 3.93
CA ILE A 304 18.88 -18.19 3.73
C ILE A 304 18.80 -16.70 3.33
N SER A 305 17.74 -16.34 2.59
CA SER A 305 17.44 -14.96 2.19
C SER A 305 17.25 -13.97 3.35
N ARG A 306 17.00 -14.46 4.58
CA ARG A 306 16.85 -13.67 5.82
C ARG A 306 18.14 -13.56 6.63
N GLY A 307 19.24 -14.18 6.19
CA GLY A 307 20.58 -14.05 6.78
C GLY A 307 21.24 -12.70 6.54
N VAL A 308 20.48 -11.59 6.68
CA VAL A 308 20.89 -10.21 6.35
C VAL A 308 21.97 -9.64 7.27
N ARG A 309 22.26 -10.32 8.39
CA ARG A 309 23.35 -9.99 9.32
C ARG A 309 24.67 -10.70 8.95
N ASP A 310 24.65 -11.65 8.02
CA ASP A 310 25.86 -12.30 7.53
C ASP A 310 26.47 -11.48 6.37
N LEU A 311 27.74 -11.09 6.52
CA LEU A 311 28.50 -10.40 5.48
C LEU A 311 28.99 -11.36 4.38
N GLY A 312 29.12 -12.67 4.66
CA GLY A 312 29.40 -13.69 3.65
C GLY A 312 28.27 -13.77 2.62
N ASN A 313 27.03 -13.84 3.10
CA ASN A 313 25.81 -13.73 2.29
C ASN A 313 25.78 -12.46 1.40
N LEU A 314 26.22 -11.30 1.93
CA LEU A 314 26.34 -10.08 1.14
C LEU A 314 27.43 -10.19 0.06
N ALA A 315 28.60 -10.77 0.39
CA ALA A 315 29.68 -10.99 -0.56
C ALA A 315 29.25 -11.96 -1.69
N ASP A 316 28.51 -13.02 -1.37
CA ASP A 316 27.92 -13.95 -2.35
C ASP A 316 27.00 -13.21 -3.32
N ARG A 317 26.15 -12.28 -2.83
CA ARG A 317 25.28 -11.46 -3.68
C ARG A 317 26.05 -10.53 -4.60
N VAL A 318 27.10 -9.87 -4.11
CA VAL A 318 27.97 -9.02 -4.96
C VAL A 318 28.71 -9.86 -6.00
N ARG A 319 29.22 -11.05 -5.62
CA ARG A 319 29.87 -12.00 -6.53
C ARG A 319 28.91 -12.47 -7.62
N MET A 320 27.68 -12.82 -7.25
CA MET A 320 26.63 -13.22 -8.19
C MET A 320 26.22 -12.07 -9.11
N ALA A 321 26.13 -10.85 -8.60
CA ALA A 321 25.85 -9.66 -9.39
C ALA A 321 26.91 -9.44 -10.48
N ARG A 322 28.20 -9.47 -10.12
CA ARG A 322 29.32 -9.41 -11.09
C ARG A 322 29.37 -10.59 -12.07
N LEU A 323 28.81 -11.75 -11.72
CA LEU A 323 28.69 -12.88 -12.65
C LEU A 323 27.56 -12.66 -13.67
N CYS A 324 26.42 -12.14 -13.26
CA CYS A 324 25.34 -11.74 -14.16
C CYS A 324 25.80 -10.64 -15.14
N ASP A 325 26.52 -9.63 -14.64
CA ASP A 325 27.04 -8.52 -15.43
C ASP A 325 28.03 -9.00 -16.50
N ARG A 326 29.00 -9.84 -16.13
CA ARG A 326 29.94 -10.45 -17.08
C ARG A 326 29.24 -11.35 -18.10
N HIS A 327 28.22 -12.10 -17.70
CA HIS A 327 27.44 -12.92 -18.63
C HIS A 327 26.67 -12.06 -19.64
N LEU A 328 26.01 -10.98 -19.20
CA LEU A 328 25.33 -10.04 -20.08
C LEU A 328 26.26 -9.46 -21.14
N VAL A 329 27.44 -8.99 -20.73
CA VAL A 329 28.45 -8.45 -21.67
C VAL A 329 28.90 -9.53 -22.66
N ALA A 330 29.28 -10.72 -22.18
CA ALA A 330 29.72 -11.83 -23.02
C ALA A 330 28.64 -12.36 -23.99
N ALA A 331 27.36 -12.27 -23.61
CA ALA A 331 26.22 -12.66 -24.44
C ALA A 331 25.78 -11.57 -25.45
N GLY A 332 26.46 -10.41 -25.50
CA GLY A 332 26.10 -9.31 -26.40
C GLY A 332 24.91 -8.46 -25.93
N PHE A 333 24.71 -8.34 -24.62
CA PHE A 333 23.66 -7.54 -23.95
C PHE A 333 24.23 -6.43 -23.04
N ALA A 334 25.38 -5.86 -23.40
CA ALA A 334 26.04 -4.79 -22.64
C ALA A 334 25.22 -3.48 -22.58
N ASP A 335 24.26 -3.30 -23.49
CA ASP A 335 23.23 -2.25 -23.46
C ASP A 335 22.30 -2.38 -22.24
N LEU A 336 21.98 -3.60 -21.82
CA LEU A 336 21.06 -3.86 -20.70
C LEU A 336 21.72 -3.88 -19.31
N LEU A 337 23.03 -3.67 -19.25
CA LEU A 337 23.82 -3.73 -18.01
C LEU A 337 23.24 -2.81 -16.92
N ALA A 338 22.84 -1.59 -17.28
CA ALA A 338 22.25 -0.62 -16.35
C ALA A 338 20.93 -1.13 -15.73
N ALA A 339 20.04 -1.73 -16.52
CA ALA A 339 18.78 -2.29 -16.03
C ALA A 339 19.00 -3.47 -15.07
N ARG A 340 19.97 -4.34 -15.36
CA ARG A 340 20.32 -5.45 -14.47
C ARG A 340 21.02 -4.97 -13.19
N GLN A 341 21.90 -3.98 -13.27
CA GLN A 341 22.54 -3.35 -12.11
C GLN A 341 21.54 -2.58 -11.23
N ARG A 342 20.53 -1.91 -11.82
CA ARG A 342 19.41 -1.26 -11.13
C ARG A 342 18.68 -2.22 -10.19
N ARG A 343 18.56 -3.51 -10.55
CA ARG A 343 18.01 -4.55 -9.67
C ARG A 343 18.84 -4.77 -8.40
N PHE A 344 20.17 -4.72 -8.47
CA PHE A 344 21.02 -4.84 -7.27
C PHE A 344 20.74 -3.69 -6.28
N LEU A 345 20.64 -2.46 -6.80
CA LEU A 345 20.30 -1.27 -5.99
C LEU A 345 18.88 -1.36 -5.41
N ARG A 346 17.88 -1.70 -6.24
CA ARG A 346 16.44 -1.75 -5.87
C ARG A 346 16.08 -2.91 -4.93
N GLN A 347 16.83 -4.01 -4.97
CA GLN A 347 16.47 -5.28 -4.30
C GLN A 347 17.58 -5.87 -3.43
N ASP A 348 18.76 -6.20 -3.96
CA ASP A 348 19.81 -6.93 -3.21
C ASP A 348 20.37 -6.09 -2.06
N LEU A 349 20.95 -4.92 -2.37
CA LEU A 349 21.56 -4.03 -1.38
C LEU A 349 20.49 -3.45 -0.44
N ARG A 350 19.32 -3.10 -0.98
CA ARG A 350 18.22 -2.51 -0.24
C ARG A 350 17.78 -3.34 0.97
N VAL A 351 17.82 -4.67 0.91
CA VAL A 351 17.45 -5.52 2.06
C VAL A 351 18.37 -5.29 3.25
N TYR A 352 19.69 -5.18 3.03
CA TYR A 352 20.66 -4.88 4.09
C TYR A 352 20.51 -3.45 4.61
N LEU A 353 20.29 -2.48 3.71
CA LEU A 353 20.02 -1.09 4.08
C LEU A 353 18.74 -0.94 4.92
N ASN A 354 17.69 -1.71 4.62
CA ASN A 354 16.41 -1.67 5.34
C ASN A 354 16.48 -2.30 6.74
N GLU A 355 17.15 -3.45 6.86
CA GLU A 355 16.99 -4.36 8.02
C GLU A 355 18.23 -4.45 8.90
N ALA A 356 19.43 -4.49 8.32
CA ALA A 356 20.67 -4.68 9.06
C ALA A 356 21.33 -3.36 9.47
N VAL A 357 21.57 -2.46 8.51
CA VAL A 357 22.29 -1.19 8.72
C VAL A 357 21.74 -0.34 9.89
N PRO A 358 20.42 -0.18 10.09
CA PRO A 358 19.90 0.67 11.17
C PRO A 358 20.19 0.19 12.59
N VAL A 359 20.43 -1.13 12.77
CA VAL A 359 20.67 -1.78 14.07
C VAL A 359 22.09 -2.31 14.25
N ALA A 360 22.88 -2.35 13.17
CA ALA A 360 24.21 -2.96 13.17
C ALA A 360 25.28 -2.10 13.88
N PRO A 361 26.28 -2.73 14.53
CA PRO A 361 27.44 -2.03 15.06
C PRO A 361 28.26 -1.41 13.92
N VAL A 362 29.04 -0.36 14.23
CA VAL A 362 29.83 0.42 13.26
C VAL A 362 30.73 -0.50 12.40
N SER A 363 31.47 -1.40 13.05
CA SER A 363 32.38 -2.36 12.39
C SER A 363 31.71 -3.29 11.38
N TRP A 364 30.42 -3.60 11.56
CA TRP A 364 29.66 -4.39 10.59
C TRP A 364 29.27 -3.53 9.37
N ILE A 365 28.91 -2.27 9.58
CA ILE A 365 28.59 -1.33 8.49
C ILE A 365 29.84 -1.03 7.65
N GLU A 366 31.01 -0.85 8.28
CA GLU A 366 32.31 -0.77 7.59
C GLU A 366 32.60 -2.02 6.76
N GLY A 367 32.24 -3.21 7.29
CA GLY A 367 32.32 -4.48 6.57
C GLY A 367 31.44 -4.51 5.31
N LEU A 368 30.19 -4.05 5.42
CA LEU A 368 29.28 -3.87 4.30
C LEU A 368 29.85 -2.88 3.27
N GLN A 369 30.36 -1.72 3.72
CA GLN A 369 30.96 -0.73 2.84
C GLN A 369 32.17 -1.30 2.08
N ARG A 370 33.05 -2.03 2.75
CA ARG A 370 34.23 -2.68 2.16
C ARG A 370 33.86 -3.69 1.06
N ILE A 371 32.79 -4.46 1.25
CA ILE A 371 32.31 -5.47 0.30
C ILE A 371 31.61 -4.82 -0.91
N VAL A 372 30.79 -3.79 -0.66
CA VAL A 372 29.87 -3.24 -1.67
C VAL A 372 30.48 -2.10 -2.48
N ARG A 373 31.31 -1.23 -1.87
CA ARG A 373 31.94 -0.07 -2.52
C ARG A 373 32.66 -0.40 -3.84
N PRO A 374 33.47 -1.48 -3.96
CA PRO A 374 34.13 -1.82 -5.22
C PRO A 374 33.13 -2.14 -6.35
N TYR A 375 31.96 -2.71 -6.03
CA TYR A 375 30.94 -3.00 -7.03
C TYR A 375 30.11 -1.76 -7.38
N LEU A 376 29.85 -0.84 -6.44
CA LEU A 376 29.18 0.43 -6.76
C LEU A 376 29.99 1.28 -7.75
N ALA A 377 31.32 1.19 -7.73
CA ALA A 377 32.20 1.83 -8.72
C ALA A 377 32.14 1.20 -10.13
N GLU A 378 31.63 -0.03 -10.24
CA GLU A 378 31.37 -0.72 -11.53
C GLU A 378 29.93 -0.50 -12.04
N ILE A 379 29.07 0.15 -11.25
CA ILE A 379 27.67 0.39 -11.62
C ILE A 379 27.57 1.61 -12.51
N ARG A 380 26.89 1.41 -13.65
CA ARG A 380 26.57 2.45 -14.62
C ARG A 380 25.68 3.57 -14.04
N PRO A 381 25.92 4.86 -14.36
CA PRO A 381 25.09 5.97 -13.87
C PRO A 381 23.59 5.79 -14.15
N GLU A 382 23.24 5.25 -15.31
CA GLU A 382 21.86 5.02 -15.76
C GLU A 382 21.14 3.97 -14.88
N ALA A 383 21.88 3.12 -14.15
CA ALA A 383 21.31 2.18 -13.19
C ALA A 383 20.66 2.88 -11.98
N TYR A 384 21.05 4.12 -11.68
CA TYR A 384 20.50 4.92 -10.57
C TYR A 384 19.21 5.66 -10.93
N GLU A 385 18.86 5.76 -12.21
CA GLU A 385 17.59 6.34 -12.66
C GLU A 385 16.39 5.53 -12.12
N GLY A 386 15.33 6.21 -11.71
CA GLY A 386 14.14 5.58 -11.12
C GLY A 386 14.34 4.92 -9.75
N ILE A 387 15.56 4.94 -9.18
CA ILE A 387 15.80 4.49 -7.81
C ILE A 387 15.27 5.55 -6.82
N ASP A 388 14.56 5.10 -5.78
CA ASP A 388 14.05 5.96 -4.69
C ASP A 388 15.21 6.84 -4.15
N PRO A 389 15.05 8.18 -4.07
CA PRO A 389 16.16 9.07 -3.75
C PRO A 389 16.88 8.73 -2.44
N LEU A 390 16.19 8.20 -1.43
CA LEU A 390 16.82 7.80 -0.17
C LEU A 390 17.67 6.53 -0.31
N ILE A 391 17.35 5.65 -1.26
CA ILE A 391 18.22 4.52 -1.62
C ILE A 391 19.46 5.06 -2.35
N ARG A 392 19.34 6.04 -3.27
CA ARG A 392 20.51 6.65 -3.92
C ARG A 392 21.44 7.32 -2.89
N VAL A 393 20.88 8.06 -1.95
CA VAL A 393 21.61 8.63 -0.79
C VAL A 393 22.36 7.51 -0.03
N CYS A 394 21.69 6.41 0.31
CA CYS A 394 22.35 5.30 0.99
C CYS A 394 23.47 4.66 0.15
N CYS A 395 23.29 4.51 -1.16
CA CYS A 395 24.35 4.00 -2.05
C CYS A 395 25.55 4.95 -2.12
N HIS A 396 25.31 6.27 -2.20
CA HIS A 396 26.36 7.28 -2.09
C HIS A 396 27.11 7.18 -0.76
N LEU A 397 26.39 7.10 0.35
CA LEU A 397 26.98 6.95 1.69
C LEU A 397 27.69 5.59 1.91
N VAL A 398 27.34 4.53 1.17
CA VAL A 398 28.15 3.30 1.12
C VAL A 398 29.49 3.53 0.41
N ALA A 399 29.50 4.33 -0.64
CA ALA A 399 30.70 4.64 -1.41
C ALA A 399 31.63 5.66 -0.71
N THR A 400 31.08 6.74 -0.14
CA THR A 400 31.87 7.91 0.33
C THR A 400 31.60 8.32 1.78
N GLY A 401 30.45 7.94 2.35
CA GLY A 401 29.99 8.42 3.65
C GLY A 401 30.50 7.63 4.85
N THR A 402 30.25 8.17 6.04
CA THR A 402 30.51 7.50 7.33
C THR A 402 29.46 6.43 7.65
N PRO A 403 29.79 5.42 8.49
CA PRO A 403 28.81 4.47 9.01
C PRO A 403 27.62 5.14 9.72
N GLU A 404 27.85 6.26 10.38
CA GLU A 404 26.85 7.04 11.13
C GLU A 404 25.85 7.74 10.20
N GLU A 405 26.33 8.42 9.15
CA GLU A 405 25.47 9.00 8.11
C GLU A 405 24.65 7.90 7.41
N LEU A 406 25.30 6.80 7.04
CA LEU A 406 24.63 5.67 6.39
C LEU A 406 23.54 5.06 7.30
N ARG A 407 23.82 4.90 8.60
CA ARG A 407 22.83 4.48 9.60
C ARG A 407 21.67 5.48 9.72
N GLU A 408 21.94 6.79 9.68
CA GLU A 408 20.90 7.81 9.72
C GLU A 408 19.97 7.74 8.49
N ALA A 409 20.55 7.70 7.28
CA ALA A 409 19.80 7.63 6.02
C ALA A 409 19.00 6.32 5.91
N ALA A 410 19.59 5.19 6.33
CA ALA A 410 18.94 3.88 6.33
C ALA A 410 17.68 3.84 7.20
N ARG A 411 17.64 4.57 8.33
CA ARG A 411 16.45 4.69 9.19
C ARG A 411 15.27 5.37 8.49
N SER A 412 15.50 6.14 7.42
CA SER A 412 14.44 6.74 6.61
C SER A 412 13.83 5.80 5.56
N LEU A 413 14.43 4.63 5.31
CA LEU A 413 13.97 3.66 4.31
C LEU A 413 12.79 2.78 4.78
N THR A 414 12.58 2.66 6.10
CA THR A 414 11.58 1.76 6.69
C THR A 414 10.68 2.47 7.70
N GLY A 415 9.48 1.94 7.92
CA GLY A 415 8.49 2.56 8.81
C GLY A 415 7.86 3.82 8.21
N PRO A 416 7.45 4.81 9.02
CA PRO A 416 7.10 6.14 8.49
C PRO A 416 8.37 6.77 7.88
N ARG A 417 8.33 7.27 6.65
CA ARG A 417 9.47 7.94 5.97
C ARG A 417 9.99 9.09 6.85
N VAL A 418 11.05 8.81 7.62
CA VAL A 418 11.61 9.77 8.58
C VAL A 418 12.39 10.84 7.81
N PRO A 419 12.20 12.13 8.09
CA PRO A 419 13.02 13.20 7.50
C PRO A 419 14.49 13.07 7.95
N PRO A 420 15.45 13.62 7.19
CA PRO A 420 16.85 13.69 7.62
C PRO A 420 17.01 14.60 8.85
N ARG A 421 18.17 14.56 9.52
CA ARG A 421 18.52 15.61 10.51
C ARG A 421 18.77 16.96 9.82
N HIS A 422 19.41 16.93 8.65
CA HIS A 422 19.78 18.11 7.88
C HIS A 422 19.44 17.94 6.40
N ALA A 423 19.10 19.04 5.73
CA ALA A 423 19.04 19.13 4.29
C ALA A 423 19.53 20.52 3.85
N VAL A 424 20.13 20.62 2.66
CA VAL A 424 20.60 21.88 2.08
C VAL A 424 19.88 22.13 0.76
N ARG A 425 19.51 23.39 0.50
CA ARG A 425 18.88 23.81 -0.75
C ARG A 425 19.83 24.71 -1.54
N VAL A 426 20.14 24.34 -2.79
CA VAL A 426 21.00 25.10 -3.70
C VAL A 426 20.41 25.05 -5.10
N GLY A 427 20.24 26.21 -5.76
CA GLY A 427 19.74 26.27 -7.15
C GLY A 427 18.39 25.58 -7.35
N GLY A 428 17.46 25.72 -6.40
CA GLY A 428 16.15 25.06 -6.43
C GLY A 428 16.14 23.57 -6.04
N ARG A 429 17.30 22.89 -6.04
CA ARG A 429 17.44 21.48 -5.64
C ARG A 429 17.57 21.34 -4.12
N THR A 430 17.21 20.15 -3.61
CA THR A 430 17.30 19.80 -2.19
C THR A 430 18.18 18.55 -2.02
N TYR A 431 19.19 18.65 -1.14
CA TYR A 431 20.19 17.60 -0.89
C TYR A 431 20.10 17.10 0.56
N TRP A 432 20.33 15.81 0.76
CA TRP A 432 20.34 15.15 2.07
C TRP A 432 21.64 15.46 2.83
N GLY A 433 21.53 15.76 4.14
CA GLY A 433 22.68 16.11 4.97
C GLY A 433 23.09 17.57 4.80
N THR A 434 24.39 17.85 4.91
CA THR A 434 24.97 19.20 4.94
C THR A 434 25.72 19.62 3.67
N VAL A 435 25.83 18.72 2.67
CA VAL A 435 26.68 18.93 1.47
C VAL A 435 25.86 18.71 0.19
N PRO A 436 25.89 19.64 -0.79
CA PRO A 436 25.09 19.56 -2.02
C PRO A 436 25.77 18.68 -3.10
N GLU A 437 25.80 17.35 -2.88
CA GLU A 437 26.36 16.38 -3.84
C GLU A 437 25.27 15.70 -4.68
N PRO A 438 25.50 15.37 -5.98
CA PRO A 438 24.48 14.70 -6.83
C PRO A 438 23.96 13.37 -6.27
N GLY A 439 24.83 12.59 -5.62
CA GLY A 439 24.44 11.34 -4.93
C GLY A 439 23.54 11.57 -3.70
N ARG A 440 23.51 12.80 -3.16
CA ARG A 440 22.66 13.22 -2.03
C ARG A 440 21.36 13.91 -2.49
N ASP A 441 21.10 14.09 -3.78
CA ASP A 441 19.92 14.81 -4.30
C ASP A 441 18.59 14.10 -3.98
N ILE A 442 17.77 14.73 -3.14
CA ILE A 442 16.43 14.30 -2.71
C ILE A 442 15.32 15.24 -3.21
N THR A 443 15.57 16.05 -4.25
CA THR A 443 14.60 17.01 -4.80
C THR A 443 13.28 16.35 -5.17
N ALA A 444 13.32 15.16 -5.79
CA ALA A 444 12.14 14.38 -6.15
C ALA A 444 11.28 13.91 -4.95
N CYS A 445 11.78 13.99 -3.71
CA CYS A 445 10.98 13.74 -2.51
C CYS A 445 10.05 14.91 -2.15
N ARG A 446 10.28 16.12 -2.71
CA ARG A 446 9.47 17.36 -2.55
C ARG A 446 9.19 17.73 -1.09
N MET A 447 10.07 17.33 -0.15
CA MET A 447 9.81 17.43 1.29
C MET A 447 9.82 18.87 1.82
N ALA A 448 10.57 19.76 1.18
CA ALA A 448 10.63 21.19 1.49
C ALA A 448 9.44 21.99 0.93
N GLU A 449 8.58 21.36 0.12
CA GLU A 449 7.44 21.99 -0.57
C GLU A 449 6.09 21.52 0.00
N LEU A 450 6.12 20.76 1.10
CA LEU A 450 4.92 20.24 1.74
C LEU A 450 4.22 21.34 2.55
N PRO A 451 2.86 21.41 2.54
CA PRO A 451 2.12 22.25 3.46
C PRO A 451 2.37 21.84 4.92
N PHE A 452 2.16 22.72 5.90
CA PHE A 452 2.61 22.52 7.28
C PHE A 452 2.06 21.23 7.91
N SER A 453 0.78 20.91 7.71
CA SER A 453 0.16 19.66 8.18
C SER A 453 0.76 18.38 7.55
N ALA A 454 1.38 18.52 6.37
CA ALA A 454 2.07 17.43 5.67
C ALA A 454 3.59 17.41 5.91
N ALA A 455 4.19 18.50 6.38
CA ALA A 455 5.59 18.59 6.76
C ALA A 455 5.98 17.55 7.82
N ARG A 456 7.27 17.23 7.90
CA ARG A 456 7.82 16.21 8.80
C ARG A 456 9.01 16.78 9.54
N LEU A 457 8.94 16.72 10.86
CA LEU A 457 10.04 17.02 11.76
C LEU A 457 10.66 15.70 12.25
N ARG A 458 11.96 15.72 12.58
CA ARG A 458 12.65 14.55 13.12
C ARG A 458 12.76 14.69 14.64
N HIS A 459 12.15 13.79 15.41
CA HIS A 459 12.29 13.79 16.87
C HIS A 459 13.07 12.56 17.33
N GLU A 460 14.34 12.76 17.69
CA GLU A 460 15.18 11.71 18.28
C GLU A 460 15.23 11.83 19.80
N ILE A 461 15.36 10.71 20.48
CA ILE A 461 15.55 10.65 21.94
C ILE A 461 17.05 10.50 22.19
N GLU A 462 17.68 11.56 22.69
CA GLU A 462 19.10 11.56 23.07
C GLU A 462 19.32 10.82 24.40
N ARG A 463 18.35 10.92 25.34
CA ARG A 463 18.43 10.25 26.65
C ARG A 463 17.06 9.77 27.12
N VAL A 464 17.02 8.55 27.64
CA VAL A 464 15.89 7.98 28.40
C VAL A 464 16.31 7.81 29.85
N THR A 465 15.45 8.19 30.78
CA THR A 465 15.55 7.80 32.20
C THR A 465 14.25 7.17 32.65
N ALA A 466 14.33 5.95 33.19
CA ALA A 466 13.20 5.19 33.68
C ALA A 466 13.36 4.99 35.19
N ALA A 467 12.43 5.50 36.00
CA ALA A 467 12.45 5.35 37.45
C ALA A 467 11.01 5.21 37.98
N GLY A 468 10.71 4.10 38.67
CA GLY A 468 9.36 3.78 39.14
C GLY A 468 8.36 3.73 37.97
N GLY A 469 7.32 4.57 38.05
CA GLY A 469 6.32 4.76 36.98
C GLY A 469 6.61 5.94 36.04
N ARG A 470 7.77 6.59 36.16
CA ARG A 470 8.10 7.84 35.45
C ARG A 470 9.14 7.62 34.37
N LEU A 471 8.85 8.18 33.19
CA LEU A 471 9.69 8.11 32.00
C LEU A 471 10.14 9.52 31.61
N GLY A 472 11.37 9.86 31.96
CA GLY A 472 12.04 11.08 31.51
C GLY A 472 12.65 10.90 30.13
N LEU A 473 12.40 11.86 29.23
CA LEU A 473 12.91 11.86 27.85
C LEU A 473 13.60 13.20 27.57
N VAL A 474 14.80 13.13 27.00
CA VAL A 474 15.47 14.26 26.35
C VAL A 474 15.31 14.07 24.85
N VAL A 475 14.57 14.99 24.21
CA VAL A 475 14.14 14.91 22.81
C VAL A 475 14.80 16.00 21.99
N ARG A 476 15.55 15.60 20.97
CA ARG A 476 16.12 16.49 19.95
C ARG A 476 15.20 16.54 18.73
N THR A 477 14.73 17.73 18.41
CA THR A 477 13.88 18.03 17.26
C THR A 477 14.71 18.70 16.17
N TYR A 478 14.86 18.04 15.03
CA TYR A 478 15.47 18.62 13.85
C TYR A 478 14.38 19.10 12.88
N ASP A 479 14.62 20.30 12.34
CA ASP A 479 13.79 20.96 11.34
C ASP A 479 14.61 21.16 10.05
N PRO A 480 14.78 20.12 9.22
CA PRO A 480 15.67 20.15 8.06
C PRO A 480 15.20 21.08 6.93
N PHE A 481 14.00 21.67 7.03
CA PHE A 481 13.43 22.53 5.98
C PHE A 481 12.98 23.91 6.50
N GLY A 482 13.27 24.26 7.76
CA GLY A 482 12.96 25.58 8.33
C GLY A 482 11.47 25.84 8.58
N VAL A 483 10.67 24.79 8.80
CA VAL A 483 9.22 24.83 9.00
C VAL A 483 8.83 25.44 10.34
N LEU A 484 9.67 25.29 11.36
CA LEU A 484 9.51 25.89 12.68
C LEU A 484 10.10 27.30 12.72
N GLY A 485 11.36 27.49 12.30
CA GLY A 485 12.08 28.77 12.39
C GLY A 485 12.23 29.31 13.83
N ASP A 486 12.59 30.57 14.00
CA ASP A 486 12.83 31.14 15.34
C ASP A 486 11.52 31.50 16.10
N GLY A 487 11.56 31.58 17.43
CA GLY A 487 10.37 31.89 18.25
C GLY A 487 9.33 30.76 18.36
N VAL A 488 9.77 29.49 18.44
CA VAL A 488 8.86 28.32 18.40
C VAL A 488 7.83 28.32 19.53
N GLY A 489 8.21 28.68 20.76
CA GLY A 489 7.30 28.70 21.92
C GLY A 489 6.14 29.70 21.77
N GLU A 490 6.38 30.81 21.07
CA GLU A 490 5.38 31.83 20.76
C GLU A 490 4.45 31.37 19.64
N ARG A 491 5.01 30.86 18.53
CA ARG A 491 4.25 30.56 17.30
C ARG A 491 3.53 29.22 17.31
N PHE A 492 3.92 28.28 18.19
CA PHE A 492 3.40 26.91 18.20
C PHE A 492 3.00 26.40 19.61
N ASP A 493 1.97 25.55 19.67
CA ASP A 493 1.71 24.63 20.79
C ASP A 493 2.38 23.28 20.49
N VAL A 494 3.44 22.95 21.23
CA VAL A 494 4.18 21.69 21.07
C VAL A 494 3.88 20.78 22.24
N HIS A 495 3.40 19.58 21.97
CA HIS A 495 3.09 18.61 23.02
C HIS A 495 3.39 17.17 22.61
N LEU A 496 3.82 16.38 23.60
CA LEU A 496 3.92 14.93 23.51
C LEU A 496 2.56 14.32 23.83
N ARG A 497 2.01 13.55 22.87
CA ARG A 497 0.75 12.84 23.03
C ARG A 497 0.98 11.34 23.28
N VAL A 498 0.53 10.87 24.44
CA VAL A 498 0.51 9.44 24.82
C VAL A 498 -0.94 9.00 25.03
N ARG A 499 -1.52 8.35 24.00
CA ARG A 499 -2.96 8.01 23.93
C ARG A 499 -3.85 9.27 24.06
N GLY A 500 -4.43 9.47 25.24
CA GLY A 500 -5.26 10.63 25.60
C GLY A 500 -4.54 11.67 26.45
N LEU A 501 -3.38 11.33 27.03
CA LEU A 501 -2.53 12.27 27.75
C LEU A 501 -1.85 13.22 26.74
N ARG A 502 -1.82 14.51 27.06
CA ARG A 502 -1.04 15.55 26.37
C ARG A 502 -0.12 16.17 27.41
N VAL A 503 1.19 16.13 27.17
CA VAL A 503 2.20 16.74 28.04
C VAL A 503 2.92 17.81 27.21
N PRO A 504 3.01 19.07 27.67
CA PRO A 504 3.68 20.13 26.91
C PRO A 504 5.17 19.82 26.71
N LEU A 505 5.72 20.34 25.62
CA LEU A 505 7.15 20.34 25.34
C LEU A 505 7.61 21.79 25.23
N ALA A 506 8.70 22.14 25.90
CA ALA A 506 9.41 23.40 25.72
C ALA A 506 10.60 23.16 24.78
N PRO A 507 10.52 23.53 23.48
CA PRO A 507 11.65 23.46 22.55
C PRO A 507 12.59 24.66 22.73
N GLU A 508 13.75 24.42 23.34
CA GLU A 508 14.86 25.36 23.46
C GLU A 508 15.80 25.23 22.24
N ARG A 509 16.29 26.32 21.65
CA ARG A 509 17.18 26.27 20.48
C ARG A 509 18.54 25.64 20.86
N HIS A 510 18.99 24.62 20.12
CA HIS A 510 20.26 23.95 20.41
C HIS A 510 21.43 24.56 19.60
N PRO A 511 22.67 24.65 20.14
CA PRO A 511 23.85 25.15 19.42
C PRO A 511 24.07 24.55 18.03
N ASP A 512 24.21 23.23 17.90
CA ASP A 512 24.32 22.50 16.60
C ASP A 512 22.97 22.36 15.85
N GLY A 513 22.05 23.30 16.07
CA GLY A 513 20.80 23.42 15.34
C GLY A 513 19.66 22.51 15.82
N GLY A 514 18.45 22.88 15.40
CA GLY A 514 17.21 22.29 15.91
C GLY A 514 16.90 22.72 17.35
N TYR A 515 16.12 21.91 18.04
CA TYR A 515 15.59 22.24 19.37
C TYR A 515 15.72 21.05 20.32
N LEU A 516 16.01 21.34 21.59
CA LEU A 516 16.02 20.37 22.67
C LEU A 516 14.75 20.54 23.52
N SER A 517 14.11 19.45 23.89
CA SER A 517 13.01 19.44 24.86
C SER A 517 13.24 18.37 25.91
N ARG A 518 13.01 18.73 27.18
CA ARG A 518 12.99 17.80 28.30
C ARG A 518 11.54 17.57 28.71
N VAL A 519 11.14 16.31 28.89
CA VAL A 519 9.79 15.96 29.32
C VAL A 519 9.83 14.79 30.28
N GLU A 520 9.04 14.88 31.35
CA GLU A 520 8.78 13.76 32.25
C GLU A 520 7.35 13.28 32.03
N LEU A 521 7.18 11.97 31.84
CA LEU A 521 5.89 11.32 31.68
C LEU A 521 5.61 10.49 32.93
N ASP A 522 4.62 10.88 33.73
CA ASP A 522 4.04 9.96 34.70
C ASP A 522 3.10 8.99 33.97
N LEU A 523 3.51 7.73 33.88
CA LEU A 523 2.74 6.72 33.17
C LEU A 523 1.43 6.39 33.92
N ALA A 524 1.32 6.65 35.24
CA ALA A 524 0.08 6.42 35.98
C ALA A 524 -1.06 7.37 35.54
N GLU A 525 -0.75 8.54 34.98
CA GLU A 525 -1.73 9.50 34.46
C GLU A 525 -2.29 9.14 33.08
N VAL A 526 -1.66 8.19 32.37
CA VAL A 526 -2.09 7.79 31.03
C VAL A 526 -3.53 7.22 31.08
N PRO A 527 -4.49 7.74 30.29
CA PRO A 527 -5.87 7.25 30.35
C PRO A 527 -6.04 5.79 29.90
N LEU A 528 -6.28 4.91 30.89
CA LEU A 528 -6.51 3.47 30.73
C LEU A 528 -7.91 3.05 31.24
N PRO A 529 -8.48 1.95 30.73
CA PRO A 529 -9.73 1.41 31.26
C PRO A 529 -9.60 0.92 32.71
N ARG A 530 -10.61 1.19 33.54
CA ARG A 530 -10.70 0.80 34.98
C ARG A 530 -10.53 -0.69 35.32
N HIS A 531 -10.35 -1.57 34.34
CA HIS A 531 -10.19 -3.02 34.52
C HIS A 531 -8.87 -3.55 33.94
N GLY A 532 -7.88 -2.68 33.80
CA GLY A 532 -6.61 -2.99 33.15
C GLY A 532 -6.61 -2.74 31.64
N PHE A 533 -5.39 -2.70 31.09
CA PHE A 533 -5.10 -2.57 29.68
C PHE A 533 -3.91 -3.48 29.36
N THR A 534 -3.98 -4.17 28.23
CA THR A 534 -2.84 -4.88 27.66
C THR A 534 -2.83 -4.58 26.16
N GLY A 535 -1.70 -4.13 25.64
CA GLY A 535 -1.55 -3.61 24.29
C GLY A 535 -0.57 -2.44 24.23
N HIS A 536 -0.35 -1.88 23.04
CA HIS A 536 0.70 -0.88 22.82
C HIS A 536 0.17 0.53 22.54
N CYS A 537 1.03 1.52 22.70
CA CYS A 537 0.90 2.82 22.06
C CYS A 537 2.24 3.32 21.51
N VAL A 538 2.17 4.11 20.43
CA VAL A 538 3.29 4.85 19.85
C VAL A 538 3.08 6.33 20.20
N PRO A 539 3.89 6.92 21.08
CA PRO A 539 3.86 8.35 21.37
C PRO A 539 4.12 9.20 20.12
N ARG A 540 3.53 10.40 20.07
CA ARG A 540 3.74 11.36 18.98
C ARG A 540 4.01 12.75 19.50
N VAL A 541 4.94 13.45 18.87
CA VAL A 541 5.06 14.90 19.01
C VAL A 541 4.03 15.53 18.07
N VAL A 542 3.32 16.53 18.58
CA VAL A 542 2.33 17.30 17.83
C VAL A 542 2.71 18.76 17.97
N VAL A 543 3.14 19.37 16.86
CA VAL A 543 3.36 20.82 16.75
C VAL A 543 2.10 21.40 16.12
N THR A 544 1.42 22.31 16.82
CA THR A 544 0.23 23.01 16.31
C THR A 544 0.55 24.48 16.12
N ARG A 545 0.39 25.01 14.90
CA ARG A 545 0.57 26.44 14.59
C ARG A 545 -0.57 27.23 15.22
N ARG A 546 -0.25 28.24 16.05
CA ARG A 546 -1.27 28.98 16.81
C ARG A 546 -2.20 29.83 15.94
N ALA A 547 -1.71 30.30 14.80
CA ALA A 547 -2.43 31.22 13.91
C ALA A 547 -3.68 30.59 13.27
N ASP A 548 -3.65 29.29 12.97
CA ASP A 548 -4.69 28.59 12.19
C ASP A 548 -5.05 27.18 12.72
N GLY A 549 -4.35 26.68 13.74
CA GLY A 549 -4.59 25.36 14.32
C GLY A 549 -4.08 24.18 13.49
N HIS A 550 -3.35 24.42 12.39
CA HIS A 550 -2.74 23.35 11.61
C HIS A 550 -1.67 22.62 12.41
N ALA A 551 -1.52 21.30 12.22
CA ALA A 551 -0.67 20.48 13.08
C ALA A 551 0.07 19.32 12.39
N THR A 552 1.40 19.27 12.57
CA THR A 552 2.22 18.08 12.30
C THR A 552 1.97 17.01 13.36
N ARG A 553 2.28 15.74 13.07
CA ARG A 553 2.03 14.60 13.98
C ARG A 553 3.10 13.53 13.81
N ASP A 554 4.32 13.86 14.21
CA ASP A 554 5.51 13.05 13.98
C ASP A 554 5.76 12.04 15.10
N VAL A 555 6.59 11.03 14.80
CA VAL A 555 6.93 9.96 15.74
C VAL A 555 8.20 10.30 16.51
N LEU A 556 8.30 9.79 17.73
CA LEU A 556 9.56 9.78 18.49
C LEU A 556 10.43 8.60 18.06
N LEU A 557 11.73 8.82 18.00
CA LEU A 557 12.71 7.86 17.53
C LEU A 557 13.73 7.57 18.65
N LEU A 558 13.70 6.35 19.15
CA LEU A 558 14.72 5.79 20.03
C LEU A 558 15.85 5.20 19.15
N PRO A 559 17.10 5.07 19.62
CA PRO A 559 18.11 4.29 18.92
C PRO A 559 17.60 2.86 18.63
N PRO A 560 17.68 2.35 17.38
CA PRO A 560 17.09 1.05 17.02
C PRO A 560 17.64 -0.15 17.80
N ALA A 561 18.86 -0.03 18.34
CA ALA A 561 19.53 -1.03 19.16
C ALA A 561 19.46 -0.74 20.68
N ALA A 562 18.59 0.18 21.12
CA ALA A 562 18.42 0.48 22.55
C ALA A 562 17.74 -0.68 23.30
N ASP A 563 18.28 -1.03 24.46
CA ASP A 563 17.71 -2.05 25.34
C ASP A 563 16.31 -1.67 25.84
N PRO A 564 15.37 -2.64 25.95
CA PRO A 564 14.05 -2.39 26.52
C PRO A 564 14.13 -2.00 28.00
N ALA A 565 13.57 -0.85 28.37
CA ALA A 565 13.37 -0.49 29.77
C ALA A 565 12.00 -0.97 30.25
N VAL A 566 11.91 -1.52 31.47
CA VAL A 566 10.64 -1.95 32.09
C VAL A 566 10.32 -1.04 33.27
N LEU A 567 9.12 -0.47 33.28
CA LEU A 567 8.60 0.39 34.35
C LEU A 567 7.34 -0.22 34.97
N HIS A 568 7.03 0.18 36.20
CA HIS A 568 5.79 -0.22 36.87
C HIS A 568 4.94 1.02 37.17
N ALA A 569 3.77 1.09 36.52
CA ALA A 569 2.84 2.21 36.60
C ALA A 569 1.49 1.72 37.11
N ALA A 570 1.14 2.11 38.34
CA ALA A 570 -0.06 1.67 39.05
C ALA A 570 -0.23 0.13 39.09
N SER A 571 -1.06 -0.43 38.20
CA SER A 571 -1.37 -1.86 38.13
C SER A 571 -0.80 -2.55 36.88
N HIS A 572 0.18 -1.93 36.25
CA HIS A 572 0.70 -2.31 34.94
C HIS A 572 2.23 -2.31 34.91
N GLU A 573 2.76 -3.27 34.18
CA GLU A 573 4.12 -3.32 33.68
C GLU A 573 4.14 -2.63 32.31
N VAL A 574 5.09 -1.73 32.07
CA VAL A 574 5.22 -0.97 30.82
C VAL A 574 6.62 -1.14 30.27
N THR A 575 6.74 -1.80 29.11
CA THR A 575 8.00 -1.96 28.39
C THR A 575 8.16 -0.83 27.38
N VAL A 576 9.25 -0.06 27.52
CA VAL A 576 9.67 1.01 26.61
C VAL A 576 10.75 0.44 25.70
N ARG A 577 10.54 0.48 24.37
CA ARG A 577 11.49 -0.12 23.42
C ARG A 577 11.35 0.47 22.01
N PRO A 578 12.32 0.26 21.11
CA PRO A 578 12.15 0.59 19.70
C PRO A 578 11.20 -0.40 18.99
N GLU A 579 10.52 0.10 17.95
CA GLU A 579 9.70 -0.65 17.01
C GLU A 579 10.19 -0.42 15.57
N GLY A 580 10.53 -1.51 14.89
CA GLY A 580 11.06 -1.50 13.52
C GLY A 580 12.46 -0.87 13.41
N HIS A 581 13.06 -0.98 12.23
CA HIS A 581 14.46 -0.57 12.02
C HIS A 581 14.66 0.97 12.05
N ALA A 582 13.62 1.77 11.86
CA ALA A 582 13.66 3.22 12.13
C ALA A 582 13.87 3.54 13.63
N GLY A 583 13.49 2.63 14.54
CA GLY A 583 13.56 2.80 15.98
C GLY A 583 12.40 3.63 16.54
N VAL A 584 11.17 3.42 16.08
CA VAL A 584 10.01 4.20 16.58
C VAL A 584 9.75 3.87 18.04
N LEU A 585 9.62 4.87 18.92
CA LEU A 585 9.32 4.65 20.33
C LEU A 585 7.98 3.93 20.50
N ARG A 586 7.98 2.77 21.16
CA ARG A 586 6.78 2.01 21.51
C ARG A 586 6.72 1.76 23.03
N LEU A 587 5.53 1.94 23.58
CA LEU A 587 5.19 1.62 24.97
C LEU A 587 4.24 0.42 24.96
N ASP A 588 4.73 -0.74 25.38
CA ASP A 588 3.94 -1.97 25.54
C ASP A 588 3.41 -2.08 26.97
N TRP A 589 2.09 -2.07 27.14
CA TRP A 589 1.43 -2.19 28.43
C TRP A 589 1.01 -3.64 28.68
N ARG A 590 1.29 -4.13 29.89
CA ARG A 590 0.82 -5.41 30.41
C ARG A 590 0.16 -5.20 31.77
N TYR A 591 -1.09 -5.62 31.91
CA TYR A 591 -1.77 -5.57 33.21
C TYR A 591 -1.22 -6.63 34.18
N ALA A 592 -0.69 -6.17 35.32
CA ALA A 592 -0.05 -6.99 36.36
C ALA A 592 -0.88 -7.09 37.66
N GLY A 593 -1.99 -6.34 37.76
CA GLY A 593 -2.89 -6.41 38.93
C GLY A 593 -3.57 -7.76 39.12
N ARG A 594 -3.98 -8.06 40.38
CA ARG A 594 -4.63 -9.34 40.76
C ARG A 594 -5.76 -9.69 39.78
N PRO A 595 -5.74 -10.89 39.15
CA PRO A 595 -6.83 -11.31 38.28
C PRO A 595 -8.04 -11.67 39.14
N HIS A 596 -8.91 -10.70 39.43
CA HIS A 596 -10.23 -10.99 40.00
C HIS A 596 -11.01 -11.88 39.03
N ARG A 597 -10.93 -13.20 39.20
CA ARG A 597 -11.73 -14.19 38.46
C ARG A 597 -13.21 -13.83 38.55
N MET A 598 -13.68 -13.43 39.73
CA MET A 598 -15.04 -12.89 39.94
C MET A 598 -15.34 -11.63 39.11
N HIS A 599 -14.40 -10.69 38.92
CA HIS A 599 -14.65 -9.50 38.10
C HIS A 599 -14.53 -9.81 36.59
N ARG A 600 -13.69 -10.76 36.16
CA ARG A 600 -13.68 -11.27 34.78
C ARG A 600 -14.95 -12.09 34.47
N LEU A 601 -15.44 -12.89 35.42
CA LEU A 601 -16.67 -13.67 35.31
C LEU A 601 -17.90 -12.77 35.36
N ARG A 602 -18.02 -11.86 36.34
CA ARG A 602 -19.03 -10.78 36.33
C ARG A 602 -18.92 -9.95 35.05
N ARG A 603 -17.74 -9.56 34.56
CA ARG A 603 -17.65 -8.90 33.23
C ARG A 603 -18.12 -9.79 32.09
N ARG A 604 -17.84 -11.10 32.07
CA ARG A 604 -18.35 -12.00 31.02
C ARG A 604 -19.87 -12.16 31.10
N VAL A 605 -20.44 -12.28 32.30
CA VAL A 605 -21.88 -12.42 32.56
C VAL A 605 -22.60 -11.09 32.34
N THR A 606 -22.20 -10.01 33.01
CA THR A 606 -22.74 -8.65 32.81
C THR A 606 -22.53 -8.15 31.39
N ALA A 607 -21.39 -8.41 30.72
CA ALA A 607 -21.23 -8.09 29.29
C ALA A 607 -21.77 -9.17 28.34
N ALA A 608 -22.36 -10.26 28.83
CA ALA A 608 -23.28 -11.11 28.06
C ALA A 608 -24.71 -10.57 28.21
N LEU A 609 -25.15 -10.23 29.42
CA LEU A 609 -26.43 -9.56 29.72
C LEU A 609 -26.55 -8.20 29.02
N VAL A 610 -25.59 -7.29 29.18
CA VAL A 610 -25.55 -5.98 28.49
C VAL A 610 -25.42 -6.13 26.97
N ARG A 611 -24.87 -7.24 26.47
CA ARG A 611 -24.78 -7.55 25.02
C ARG A 611 -26.05 -8.21 24.48
N ARG A 612 -26.78 -8.97 25.31
CA ARG A 612 -28.10 -9.55 25.03
C ARG A 612 -29.18 -8.47 25.08
N LEU A 613 -29.26 -7.69 26.16
CA LEU A 613 -30.07 -6.47 26.26
C LEU A 613 -29.65 -5.43 25.21
N GLY A 614 -28.35 -5.35 24.90
CA GLY A 614 -27.80 -4.49 23.89
C GLY A 614 -27.95 -4.99 22.45
N SER A 615 -28.53 -6.17 22.22
CA SER A 615 -28.67 -6.76 20.88
C SER A 615 -29.62 -5.95 20.00
N GLY A 616 -29.54 -6.14 18.68
CA GLY A 616 -30.48 -5.53 17.75
C GLY A 616 -31.90 -6.02 17.97
N GLU A 617 -32.06 -7.31 18.27
CA GLU A 617 -33.35 -7.99 18.49
C GLU A 617 -34.09 -7.45 19.73
N VAL A 618 -33.42 -7.39 20.90
CA VAL A 618 -34.06 -6.91 22.14
C VAL A 618 -34.44 -5.43 22.02
N LYS A 619 -33.59 -4.62 21.37
CA LYS A 619 -33.91 -3.22 21.06
C LYS A 619 -35.08 -3.08 20.10
N LEU A 620 -35.19 -3.96 19.11
CA LEU A 620 -36.30 -3.96 18.17
C LEU A 620 -37.61 -4.42 18.83
N ALA A 621 -37.56 -5.45 19.69
CA ALA A 621 -38.72 -5.90 20.46
C ALA A 621 -39.22 -4.77 21.39
N ALA A 622 -38.33 -4.17 22.16
CA ALA A 622 -38.66 -3.01 23.00
C ALA A 622 -39.18 -1.83 22.18
N TYR A 623 -38.60 -1.56 21.00
CA TYR A 623 -39.08 -0.51 20.10
C TYR A 623 -40.53 -0.75 19.64
N LYS A 624 -40.86 -1.98 19.21
CA LYS A 624 -42.21 -2.37 18.78
C LYS A 624 -43.25 -2.18 19.88
N VAL A 625 -42.87 -2.32 21.15
CA VAL A 625 -43.74 -1.96 22.29
C VAL A 625 -43.81 -0.44 22.44
N LEU A 626 -42.65 0.25 22.50
CA LEU A 626 -42.55 1.70 22.73
C LEU A 626 -43.43 2.52 21.77
N ILE A 627 -43.44 2.21 20.46
CA ILE A 627 -44.24 2.96 19.46
C ILE A 627 -45.75 2.91 19.68
N HIS A 628 -46.25 2.03 20.56
CA HIS A 628 -47.66 1.95 20.96
C HIS A 628 -47.94 2.56 22.34
N VAL A 629 -46.93 2.65 23.23
CA VAL A 629 -47.14 3.02 24.65
C VAL A 629 -46.51 4.35 25.08
N VAL A 630 -45.55 4.92 24.34
CA VAL A 630 -44.97 6.24 24.70
C VAL A 630 -45.54 7.38 23.86
N PRO A 631 -45.93 8.52 24.46
CA PRO A 631 -46.48 9.65 23.73
C PRO A 631 -45.41 10.32 22.87
N ARG A 632 -45.75 10.57 21.60
CA ARG A 632 -44.90 11.30 20.64
C ARG A 632 -44.69 12.76 21.07
N ARG A 633 -43.55 13.32 20.67
CA ARG A 633 -43.18 14.72 20.88
C ARG A 633 -43.32 15.49 19.56
N ARG A 634 -44.34 16.35 19.47
CA ARG A 634 -44.63 17.19 18.28
C ARG A 634 -43.44 18.07 17.86
N ASP A 635 -42.57 18.44 18.82
CA ASP A 635 -41.39 19.27 18.60
C ASP A 635 -40.13 18.49 18.16
N LEU A 636 -40.12 17.15 18.21
CA LEU A 636 -38.89 16.37 18.08
C LEU A 636 -38.63 15.89 16.64
N VAL A 637 -37.46 16.23 16.09
CA VAL A 637 -37.00 15.81 14.75
C VAL A 637 -35.75 14.94 14.88
N LEU A 638 -35.71 13.80 14.20
CA LEU A 638 -34.52 12.95 14.05
C LEU A 638 -33.91 13.11 12.65
N PHE A 639 -32.65 13.51 12.59
CA PHE A 639 -31.86 13.64 11.36
C PHE A 639 -30.81 12.52 11.23
N GLU A 640 -30.60 12.02 10.01
CA GLU A 640 -29.47 11.14 9.68
C GLU A 640 -28.95 11.38 8.25
N ALA A 641 -27.62 11.38 8.06
CA ALA A 641 -26.98 11.43 6.74
C ALA A 641 -25.82 10.43 6.63
N ASP A 642 -25.60 9.85 5.44
CA ASP A 642 -24.63 8.76 5.17
C ASP A 642 -24.64 7.69 6.29
N CYS A 643 -25.81 7.13 6.59
CA CYS A 643 -26.02 6.17 7.69
C CYS A 643 -25.51 6.64 9.07
N GLY A 644 -25.49 7.95 9.32
CA GLY A 644 -24.97 8.59 10.52
C GLY A 644 -23.44 8.77 10.52
N ARG A 645 -22.78 8.92 9.37
CA ARG A 645 -21.31 9.09 9.32
C ARG A 645 -20.85 10.54 9.45
N GLY A 646 -21.72 11.52 9.18
CA GLY A 646 -21.40 12.93 9.32
C GLY A 646 -22.62 13.84 9.22
N TYR A 647 -22.37 15.13 9.40
CA TYR A 647 -23.32 16.23 9.24
C TYR A 647 -23.19 16.80 7.81
N THR A 648 -23.99 16.28 6.88
CA THR A 648 -23.79 16.51 5.43
C THR A 648 -25.07 16.29 4.60
N GLY A 649 -25.09 16.77 3.35
CA GLY A 649 -26.11 16.52 2.34
C GLY A 649 -27.43 17.21 2.64
N ASN A 650 -28.49 16.86 1.90
CA ASN A 650 -29.80 17.50 2.04
C ASN A 650 -30.33 17.60 3.50
N PRO A 651 -30.14 16.60 4.39
CA PRO A 651 -30.55 16.72 5.80
C PRO A 651 -29.81 17.82 6.59
N ARG A 652 -28.56 18.17 6.23
CA ARG A 652 -27.81 19.28 6.86
C ARG A 652 -28.51 20.61 6.60
N TYR A 653 -28.79 20.91 5.34
CA TYR A 653 -29.30 22.22 4.93
C TYR A 653 -30.76 22.44 5.36
N ILE A 654 -31.57 21.38 5.40
CA ILE A 654 -32.92 21.41 6.04
C ILE A 654 -32.81 21.76 7.54
N HIS A 655 -31.87 21.14 8.25
CA HIS A 655 -31.64 21.43 9.68
C HIS A 655 -31.11 22.86 9.91
N GLU A 656 -30.24 23.36 9.03
CA GLU A 656 -29.72 24.73 9.10
C GLU A 656 -30.83 25.75 8.83
N GLU A 657 -31.72 25.51 7.87
CA GLU A 657 -32.88 26.36 7.59
C GLU A 657 -33.89 26.38 8.76
N ILE A 658 -34.17 25.22 9.35
CA ILE A 658 -35.00 25.12 10.57
C ILE A 658 -34.40 25.96 11.72
N ARG A 659 -33.07 25.91 11.91
CA ARG A 659 -32.37 26.74 12.90
C ARG A 659 -32.41 28.22 12.55
N ARG A 660 -32.16 28.58 11.28
CA ARG A 660 -32.13 29.98 10.79
C ARG A 660 -33.48 30.68 11.01
N ARG A 661 -34.58 29.95 10.81
CA ARG A 661 -35.95 30.44 11.03
C ARG A 661 -36.40 30.43 12.49
N GLY A 662 -35.59 29.91 13.41
CA GLY A 662 -35.96 29.81 14.83
C GLY A 662 -37.19 28.94 15.11
N LEU A 663 -37.49 27.94 14.26
CA LEU A 663 -38.67 27.09 14.45
C LEU A 663 -38.57 26.33 15.79
N PRO A 664 -39.69 26.12 16.52
CA PRO A 664 -39.71 25.46 17.83
C PRO A 664 -39.55 23.92 17.71
N LEU A 665 -38.54 23.48 16.97
CA LEU A 665 -38.23 22.08 16.67
C LEU A 665 -36.89 21.69 17.29
N ARG A 666 -36.93 20.69 18.16
CA ARG A 666 -35.76 20.06 18.76
C ARG A 666 -35.15 19.04 17.80
N ALA A 667 -34.13 19.44 17.06
CA ALA A 667 -33.36 18.55 16.21
C ALA A 667 -32.40 17.64 17.00
N VAL A 668 -32.34 16.36 16.63
CA VAL A 668 -31.40 15.35 17.16
C VAL A 668 -30.78 14.58 15.99
N TRP A 669 -29.46 14.49 15.95
CA TRP A 669 -28.72 13.84 14.87
C TRP A 669 -28.18 12.46 15.25
N SER A 670 -28.38 11.48 14.37
CA SER A 670 -27.86 10.13 14.50
C SER A 670 -26.37 10.07 14.11
N THR A 671 -25.55 9.42 14.95
CA THR A 671 -24.11 9.19 14.67
C THR A 671 -23.67 7.73 14.85
N SER A 672 -22.86 7.25 13.91
CA SER A 672 -22.21 5.94 13.88
C SER A 672 -20.79 5.97 14.47
N ARG A 673 -20.11 7.12 14.44
CA ARG A 673 -18.67 7.27 14.77
C ARG A 673 -18.35 8.29 15.89
N GLY A 674 -19.37 8.82 16.57
CA GLY A 674 -19.21 9.83 17.62
C GLY A 674 -19.37 11.26 17.10
N ARG A 675 -18.83 12.27 17.80
CA ARG A 675 -18.97 13.68 17.40
C ARG A 675 -18.07 14.10 16.21
N ARG A 676 -17.06 13.30 15.84
CA ARG A 676 -16.20 13.63 14.68
C ARG A 676 -17.05 13.78 13.41
N GLY A 677 -16.96 14.92 12.74
CA GLY A 677 -17.77 15.25 11.55
C GLY A 677 -19.13 15.88 11.85
N PHE A 678 -19.35 16.36 13.08
CA PHE A 678 -20.52 17.13 13.51
C PHE A 678 -20.06 18.41 14.21
N PRO A 679 -20.68 19.58 13.96
CA PRO A 679 -20.33 20.81 14.64
C PRO A 679 -20.77 20.79 16.11
N ASP A 680 -20.11 21.62 16.92
CA ASP A 680 -20.49 21.82 18.31
C ASP A 680 -21.88 22.48 18.42
N GLY A 681 -22.55 22.25 19.55
CA GLY A 681 -23.98 22.59 19.73
C GLY A 681 -25.00 21.58 19.17
N VAL A 682 -24.64 20.73 18.20
CA VAL A 682 -25.59 19.72 17.68
C VAL A 682 -25.83 18.61 18.72
N THR A 683 -27.11 18.32 19.01
CA THR A 683 -27.50 17.21 19.90
C THR A 683 -27.34 15.88 19.17
N LEU A 684 -26.42 15.04 19.64
CA LEU A 684 -26.12 13.75 19.02
C LEU A 684 -26.74 12.57 19.76
N VAL A 685 -27.07 11.53 19.00
CA VAL A 685 -27.48 10.24 19.53
C VAL A 685 -26.78 9.11 18.77
N ARG A 686 -26.16 8.15 19.48
CA ARG A 686 -25.44 7.07 18.79
C ARG A 686 -26.43 6.10 18.15
N ARG A 687 -26.32 5.85 16.84
CA ARG A 687 -27.12 4.86 16.09
C ARG A 687 -27.11 3.51 16.83
N TRP A 688 -28.27 2.84 16.89
CA TRP A 688 -28.50 1.61 17.67
C TRP A 688 -28.25 1.70 19.21
N SER A 689 -28.15 2.89 19.81
CA SER A 689 -28.22 3.05 21.27
C SER A 689 -29.67 3.03 21.79
N TRP A 690 -29.87 2.79 23.08
CA TRP A 690 -31.19 2.93 23.71
C TRP A 690 -31.78 4.34 23.56
N ARG A 691 -30.94 5.37 23.61
CA ARG A 691 -31.35 6.76 23.35
C ARG A 691 -31.80 6.95 21.89
N TYR A 692 -31.18 6.27 20.92
CA TYR A 692 -31.61 6.30 19.51
C TYR A 692 -32.96 5.61 19.32
N VAL A 693 -33.16 4.44 19.93
CA VAL A 693 -34.45 3.71 19.95
C VAL A 693 -35.56 4.58 20.56
N TRP A 694 -35.29 5.23 21.69
CA TRP A 694 -36.21 6.15 22.36
C TRP A 694 -36.53 7.40 21.51
N THR A 695 -35.52 8.00 20.88
CA THR A 695 -35.70 9.13 19.97
C THR A 695 -36.54 8.74 18.74
N LEU A 696 -36.24 7.62 18.08
CA LEU A 696 -37.02 7.09 16.96
C LEU A 696 -38.50 6.92 17.34
N ALA A 697 -38.79 6.35 18.51
CA ALA A 697 -40.15 6.02 18.92
C ALA A 697 -41.01 7.27 19.22
N ARG A 698 -40.37 8.37 19.67
CA ARG A 698 -41.06 9.59 20.08
C ARG A 698 -40.99 10.75 19.09
N ALA A 699 -40.05 10.73 18.15
CA ALA A 699 -39.87 11.83 17.18
C ALA A 699 -41.14 12.02 16.34
N ALA A 700 -41.57 13.28 16.19
CA ALA A 700 -42.67 13.60 15.30
C ALA A 700 -42.27 13.50 13.83
N TYR A 701 -41.01 13.84 13.54
CA TYR A 701 -40.45 13.91 12.19
C TYR A 701 -39.16 13.10 12.09
N TRP A 702 -38.99 12.38 10.99
CA TRP A 702 -37.75 11.72 10.57
C TRP A 702 -37.25 12.36 9.27
N VAL A 703 -35.97 12.68 9.18
CA VAL A 703 -35.33 13.22 7.97
C VAL A 703 -34.05 12.42 7.70
N ASP A 704 -33.95 11.80 6.53
CA ASP A 704 -32.81 10.96 6.16
C ASP A 704 -32.56 10.94 4.64
N SER A 705 -31.38 10.46 4.23
CA SER A 705 -30.87 10.44 2.85
C SER A 705 -30.55 9.05 2.28
N HIS A 706 -30.50 8.00 3.10
CA HIS A 706 -29.97 6.67 2.73
C HIS A 706 -30.83 5.48 3.24
N ASN A 707 -32.02 5.76 3.77
CA ASN A 707 -32.87 4.90 4.61
C ASN A 707 -32.38 4.72 6.06
N LEU A 708 -33.22 5.17 7.00
CA LEU A 708 -33.18 4.74 8.39
C LEU A 708 -33.34 3.22 8.48
N ALA A 709 -32.59 2.59 9.38
CA ALA A 709 -32.44 1.14 9.48
C ALA A 709 -33.78 0.38 9.29
N PRO A 710 -33.94 -0.44 8.22
CA PRO A 710 -35.24 -1.02 7.83
C PRO A 710 -35.94 -1.85 8.90
N ALA A 711 -35.19 -2.37 9.87
CA ALA A 711 -35.73 -3.13 11.00
C ALA A 711 -36.76 -2.34 11.84
N PHE A 712 -36.65 -1.00 11.92
CA PHE A 712 -37.55 -0.17 12.71
C PHE A 712 -38.77 0.27 11.87
N PRO A 713 -40.01 -0.20 12.17
CA PRO A 713 -41.23 0.30 11.53
C PRO A 713 -41.49 1.76 11.91
N LYS A 714 -42.19 2.52 11.05
CA LYS A 714 -42.52 3.92 11.33
C LYS A 714 -43.63 4.01 12.41
N PRO A 715 -43.47 4.81 13.48
CA PRO A 715 -44.54 5.04 14.47
C PRO A 715 -45.77 5.71 13.85
N ARG A 716 -46.96 5.42 14.38
CA ARG A 716 -48.21 6.04 13.86
C ARG A 716 -48.17 7.57 13.98
N GLY A 717 -48.49 8.22 12.86
CA GLY A 717 -48.49 9.68 12.70
C GLY A 717 -47.11 10.34 12.63
N THR A 718 -45.99 9.60 12.74
CA THR A 718 -44.66 10.15 12.47
C THR A 718 -44.52 10.40 10.96
N ARG A 719 -44.12 11.62 10.59
CA ARG A 719 -43.84 12.00 9.20
C ARG A 719 -42.37 11.70 8.89
N TYR A 720 -42.08 11.06 7.76
CA TYR A 720 -40.73 10.71 7.31
C TYR A 720 -40.46 11.35 5.94
N LEU A 721 -39.57 12.35 5.94
CA LEU A 721 -39.00 12.96 4.75
C LEU A 721 -37.77 12.16 4.30
N GLN A 722 -37.86 11.54 3.12
CA GLN A 722 -36.69 11.01 2.42
C GLN A 722 -36.11 12.10 1.53
N THR A 723 -34.83 12.40 1.69
CA THR A 723 -34.14 13.44 0.92
C THR A 723 -33.26 12.90 -0.20
N TRP A 724 -33.02 11.58 -0.19
CA TRP A 724 -32.02 10.90 -1.00
C TRP A 724 -30.63 11.58 -0.94
N HIS A 725 -29.72 11.23 -1.85
CA HIS A 725 -28.31 11.66 -1.79
C HIS A 725 -27.65 11.96 -3.15
N GLY A 726 -28.39 11.96 -4.26
CA GLY A 726 -27.90 12.42 -5.56
C GLY A 726 -28.78 12.03 -6.75
N GLN A 727 -28.42 12.55 -7.91
CA GLN A 727 -29.13 12.32 -9.17
C GLN A 727 -28.97 10.87 -9.68
N GLY A 728 -29.98 10.40 -10.42
CA GLY A 728 -30.08 9.03 -10.92
C GLY A 728 -29.21 8.75 -12.14
N ILE A 729 -27.88 8.73 -11.98
CA ILE A 729 -26.94 8.37 -13.05
C ILE A 729 -26.74 6.86 -13.17
N LYS A 730 -26.71 6.17 -12.03
CA LYS A 730 -26.60 4.71 -11.90
C LYS A 730 -27.99 4.12 -11.68
N THR A 731 -28.20 2.86 -12.06
CA THR A 731 -29.49 2.19 -11.80
C THR A 731 -29.74 2.07 -10.29
N ILE A 732 -30.98 2.32 -9.87
CA ILE A 732 -31.41 2.44 -8.47
C ILE A 732 -32.70 1.63 -8.30
N GLY A 733 -33.01 1.20 -7.07
CA GLY A 733 -34.24 0.47 -6.78
C GLY A 733 -34.31 -0.83 -7.58
N PHE A 734 -35.48 -1.15 -8.14
CA PHE A 734 -35.73 -2.39 -8.87
C PHE A 734 -34.93 -2.54 -10.18
N ASP A 735 -34.35 -1.45 -10.71
CA ASP A 735 -33.50 -1.48 -11.90
C ASP A 735 -32.04 -1.88 -11.56
N ALA A 736 -31.62 -1.71 -10.30
CA ALA A 736 -30.30 -2.07 -9.83
C ALA A 736 -30.07 -3.60 -9.88
N PRO A 737 -28.89 -4.10 -10.29
CA PRO A 737 -28.63 -5.54 -10.43
C PRO A 737 -28.98 -6.39 -9.21
N GLU A 738 -28.78 -5.86 -7.99
CA GLU A 738 -29.10 -6.52 -6.72
C GLU A 738 -30.60 -6.77 -6.50
N LEU A 739 -31.48 -6.01 -7.17
CA LEU A 739 -32.94 -6.04 -7.03
C LEU A 739 -33.67 -6.41 -8.33
N ARG A 740 -32.95 -6.48 -9.45
CA ARG A 740 -33.47 -6.80 -10.80
C ARG A 740 -33.74 -8.30 -11.02
N GLY A 741 -33.12 -9.18 -10.24
CA GLY A 741 -33.39 -10.63 -10.27
C GLY A 741 -34.58 -11.07 -9.40
N ASP A 742 -34.99 -12.33 -9.52
CA ASP A 742 -36.20 -12.93 -8.91
C ASP A 742 -36.14 -13.09 -7.37
N PHE A 743 -35.24 -12.39 -6.69
CA PHE A 743 -35.08 -12.46 -5.24
C PHE A 743 -36.17 -11.63 -4.54
N GLU A 744 -37.32 -12.27 -4.26
CA GLU A 744 -38.45 -11.61 -3.62
C GLU A 744 -38.16 -11.07 -2.21
N GLU A 745 -37.20 -11.62 -1.46
CA GLU A 745 -36.86 -11.06 -0.14
C GLU A 745 -36.18 -9.67 -0.20
N PRO A 746 -35.06 -9.47 -0.92
CA PRO A 746 -34.51 -8.14 -1.18
C PRO A 746 -35.56 -7.15 -1.70
N ARG A 747 -36.37 -7.55 -2.68
CA ARG A 747 -37.44 -6.72 -3.26
C ARG A 747 -38.50 -6.35 -2.22
N ARG A 748 -38.98 -7.30 -1.41
CA ARG A 748 -39.92 -7.08 -0.29
C ARG A 748 -39.35 -6.12 0.76
N ARG A 749 -38.07 -6.29 1.13
CA ARG A 749 -37.38 -5.39 2.07
C ARG A 749 -37.24 -3.97 1.53
N TRP A 750 -37.01 -3.81 0.21
CA TRP A 750 -36.98 -2.51 -0.46
C TRP A 750 -38.36 -1.84 -0.47
N ARG A 751 -39.41 -2.54 -0.94
CA ARG A 751 -40.82 -2.06 -0.90
C ARG A 751 -41.19 -1.58 0.51
N ALA A 752 -40.87 -2.36 1.54
CA ALA A 752 -41.13 -2.02 2.94
C ALA A 752 -40.31 -0.83 3.48
N ALA A 753 -39.14 -0.54 2.89
CA ALA A 753 -38.37 0.65 3.24
C ALA A 753 -38.99 1.91 2.62
N VAL A 754 -39.33 1.87 1.32
CA VAL A 754 -39.95 2.94 0.53
C VAL A 754 -41.33 3.32 1.07
N ALA A 755 -42.17 2.33 1.40
CA ALA A 755 -43.52 2.54 1.93
C ALA A 755 -43.57 3.26 3.30
N ARG A 756 -42.42 3.56 3.92
CA ARG A 756 -42.36 4.40 5.13
C ARG A 756 -42.26 5.89 4.82
N TRP A 757 -41.88 6.31 3.61
CA TRP A 757 -41.68 7.73 3.29
C TRP A 757 -43.01 8.46 3.09
N ASP A 758 -43.22 9.58 3.80
CA ASP A 758 -44.41 10.45 3.65
C ASP A 758 -44.18 11.59 2.66
N ALA A 759 -42.91 11.90 2.36
CA ALA A 759 -42.52 12.79 1.27
C ALA A 759 -41.12 12.44 0.77
N LEU A 760 -40.88 12.67 -0.52
CA LEU A 760 -39.59 12.52 -1.17
C LEU A 760 -39.12 13.88 -1.72
N VAL A 761 -37.93 14.35 -1.34
CA VAL A 761 -37.30 15.52 -1.98
C VAL A 761 -36.80 15.12 -3.37
N SER A 762 -37.08 15.95 -4.37
CA SER A 762 -36.62 15.75 -5.75
C SER A 762 -35.74 16.91 -6.22
N PRO A 763 -34.54 16.63 -6.77
CA PRO A 763 -33.65 17.62 -7.34
C PRO A 763 -34.14 18.15 -8.70
N GLY A 764 -35.10 17.47 -9.35
CA GLY A 764 -35.66 17.91 -10.62
C GLY A 764 -36.37 16.82 -11.42
N ALA A 765 -36.96 17.20 -12.56
CA ALA A 765 -37.84 16.35 -13.36
C ALA A 765 -37.18 15.03 -13.84
N GLU A 766 -35.88 15.05 -14.17
CA GLU A 766 -35.17 13.85 -14.63
C GLU A 766 -34.97 12.82 -13.52
N PHE A 767 -34.77 13.27 -12.27
CA PHE A 767 -34.77 12.38 -11.12
C PHE A 767 -36.14 11.75 -10.90
N GLU A 768 -37.23 12.52 -11.02
CA GLU A 768 -38.60 11.97 -10.94
C GLU A 768 -38.84 10.88 -11.98
N ARG A 769 -38.47 11.14 -13.25
CA ARG A 769 -38.64 10.22 -14.38
C ARG A 769 -37.99 8.86 -14.15
N LEU A 770 -36.84 8.81 -13.47
CA LEU A 770 -36.07 7.60 -13.22
C LEU A 770 -36.33 6.99 -11.83
N PHE A 771 -36.29 7.80 -10.77
CA PHE A 771 -36.27 7.33 -9.39
C PHE A 771 -37.65 6.88 -8.89
N VAL A 772 -38.72 7.63 -9.21
CA VAL A 772 -40.07 7.32 -8.73
C VAL A 772 -40.56 5.94 -9.21
N PRO A 773 -40.53 5.62 -10.52
CA PRO A 773 -40.93 4.30 -11.00
C PRO A 773 -39.97 3.19 -10.55
N SER A 774 -38.65 3.39 -10.61
CA SER A 774 -37.66 2.38 -10.20
C SER A 774 -37.74 2.02 -8.71
N ASN A 775 -38.34 2.86 -7.87
CA ASN A 775 -38.57 2.56 -6.45
C ASN A 775 -40.02 2.16 -6.13
N GLY A 776 -40.96 2.27 -7.09
CA GLY A 776 -42.39 2.07 -6.85
C GLY A 776 -42.96 3.04 -5.80
N TYR A 777 -42.45 4.28 -5.75
CA TYR A 777 -42.93 5.29 -4.81
C TYR A 777 -44.19 5.97 -5.36
N THR A 778 -45.22 6.11 -4.52
CA THR A 778 -46.53 6.69 -4.90
C THR A 778 -46.96 7.85 -4.00
N GLY A 779 -46.07 8.34 -3.13
CA GLY A 779 -46.35 9.45 -2.21
C GLY A 779 -45.94 10.82 -2.78
N PRO A 780 -46.14 11.90 -1.98
CA PRO A 780 -45.78 13.26 -2.36
C PRO A 780 -44.30 13.43 -2.74
N VAL A 781 -44.06 14.04 -3.89
CA VAL A 781 -42.71 14.42 -4.35
C VAL A 781 -42.56 15.94 -4.30
N LEU A 782 -41.54 16.41 -3.58
CA LEU A 782 -41.23 17.81 -3.38
C LEU A 782 -40.16 18.25 -4.40
N ARG A 783 -40.58 18.59 -5.62
CA ARG A 783 -39.69 19.06 -6.69
C ARG A 783 -39.29 20.52 -6.50
N TYR A 784 -38.36 20.74 -5.59
CA TYR A 784 -37.88 22.08 -5.23
C TYR A 784 -36.37 22.26 -5.44
N GLY A 785 -35.68 21.27 -6.01
CA GLY A 785 -34.22 21.22 -6.07
C GLY A 785 -33.63 20.47 -4.86
N SER A 786 -32.31 20.43 -4.77
CA SER A 786 -31.58 19.79 -3.67
C SER A 786 -31.27 20.82 -2.59
N PRO A 787 -31.74 20.67 -1.33
CA PRO A 787 -31.36 21.54 -0.22
C PRO A 787 -29.85 21.77 -0.06
N ARG A 788 -28.99 20.80 -0.45
CA ARG A 788 -27.53 20.99 -0.45
C ARG A 788 -27.01 21.93 -1.54
N CYS A 789 -27.70 22.03 -2.67
CA CYS A 789 -27.29 22.84 -3.81
C CYS A 789 -27.62 24.33 -3.61
N ASP A 790 -28.44 24.68 -2.60
CA ASP A 790 -28.77 26.08 -2.31
C ASP A 790 -27.56 26.98 -2.06
N VAL A 791 -26.47 26.42 -1.51
CA VAL A 791 -25.21 27.15 -1.32
C VAL A 791 -24.39 27.27 -2.61
N LEU A 792 -24.57 26.33 -3.55
CA LEU A 792 -23.90 26.34 -4.86
C LEU A 792 -24.55 27.36 -5.81
N VAL A 793 -25.87 27.54 -5.72
CA VAL A 793 -26.61 28.58 -6.48
C VAL A 793 -26.26 29.98 -5.97
N ARG A 794 -26.29 30.18 -4.64
CA ARG A 794 -26.04 31.51 -4.04
C ARG A 794 -24.56 31.90 -4.00
N GLY A 795 -23.67 30.90 -4.00
CA GLY A 795 -22.26 31.07 -3.71
C GLY A 795 -21.99 31.28 -2.21
N ASP A 796 -20.80 30.86 -1.77
CA ASP A 796 -20.28 31.12 -0.42
C ASP A 796 -18.75 31.24 -0.47
N ALA A 797 -18.30 32.48 -0.67
CA ALA A 797 -16.88 32.83 -0.74
C ALA A 797 -16.17 32.77 0.63
N GLU A 798 -16.91 32.74 1.73
CA GLU A 798 -16.34 32.55 3.06
C GLU A 798 -15.98 31.08 3.27
N THR A 799 -16.92 30.16 3.00
CA THR A 799 -16.64 28.72 3.00
C THR A 799 -15.56 28.36 1.99
N ALA A 800 -15.56 28.91 0.78
CA ALA A 800 -14.50 28.66 -0.20
C ALA A 800 -13.10 29.05 0.33
N ARG A 801 -12.95 30.24 0.91
CA ARG A 801 -11.68 30.71 1.53
C ARG A 801 -11.31 29.86 2.74
N ARG A 802 -12.26 29.56 3.63
CA ARG A 802 -12.06 28.69 4.80
C ARG A 802 -11.55 27.32 4.38
N VAL A 803 -12.14 26.69 3.37
CA VAL A 803 -11.74 25.36 2.87
C VAL A 803 -10.36 25.40 2.22
N ARG A 804 -10.04 26.46 1.44
CA ARG A 804 -8.68 26.65 0.89
C ARG A 804 -7.63 26.78 2.00
N ALA A 805 -7.92 27.54 3.06
CA ALA A 805 -7.06 27.65 4.23
C ALA A 805 -6.95 26.33 5.04
N GLU A 806 -8.07 25.63 5.27
CA GLU A 806 -8.12 24.31 5.94
C GLU A 806 -7.37 23.21 5.17
N LEU A 807 -7.20 23.36 3.85
CA LEU A 807 -6.43 22.46 3.00
C LEU A 807 -5.02 23.00 2.67
N GLU A 808 -4.62 24.13 3.25
CA GLU A 808 -3.33 24.79 3.00
C GLU A 808 -3.04 24.94 1.49
N ILE A 809 -4.02 25.46 0.76
CA ILE A 809 -3.92 25.79 -0.66
C ILE A 809 -3.34 27.21 -0.77
N PRO A 810 -2.26 27.44 -1.54
CA PRO A 810 -1.70 28.78 -1.69
C PRO A 810 -2.66 29.74 -2.41
N ASP A 811 -2.57 31.02 -2.09
CA ASP A 811 -3.34 32.07 -2.77
C ASP A 811 -2.96 32.18 -4.26
N GLY A 812 -3.93 32.57 -5.10
CA GLY A 812 -3.74 32.72 -6.55
C GLY A 812 -3.70 31.41 -7.35
N VAL A 813 -3.60 30.25 -6.69
CA VAL A 813 -3.51 28.93 -7.36
C VAL A 813 -4.89 28.38 -7.72
N ARG A 814 -5.03 27.81 -8.93
CA ARG A 814 -6.25 27.15 -9.41
C ARG A 814 -6.46 25.81 -8.70
N VAL A 815 -7.71 25.42 -8.45
CA VAL A 815 -8.04 24.23 -7.67
C VAL A 815 -8.83 23.22 -8.47
N LEU A 816 -8.26 22.03 -8.66
CA LEU A 816 -8.93 20.90 -9.29
C LEU A 816 -9.52 19.97 -8.22
N LEU A 817 -10.84 19.81 -8.17
CA LEU A 817 -11.47 18.77 -7.37
C LEU A 817 -11.43 17.45 -8.15
N TYR A 818 -10.68 16.45 -7.70
CA TYR A 818 -10.73 15.09 -8.28
C TYR A 818 -11.59 14.18 -7.40
N ALA A 819 -12.76 13.78 -7.91
CA ALA A 819 -13.74 12.97 -7.21
C ALA A 819 -14.15 11.71 -8.02
N PRO A 820 -13.31 10.66 -8.06
CA PRO A 820 -13.58 9.45 -8.83
C PRO A 820 -14.56 8.50 -8.13
N THR A 821 -15.31 7.73 -8.93
CA THR A 821 -16.25 6.70 -8.49
C THR A 821 -15.52 5.46 -7.95
N TYR A 822 -16.05 4.88 -6.88
CA TYR A 822 -15.61 3.59 -6.33
C TYR A 822 -15.74 2.45 -7.36
N ARG A 823 -14.77 1.53 -7.38
CA ARG A 823 -14.77 0.29 -8.16
C ARG A 823 -14.78 -0.91 -7.21
N ASP A 824 -15.53 -1.96 -7.52
CA ASP A 824 -15.62 -3.16 -6.68
C ASP A 824 -14.34 -4.03 -6.76
N ALA A 825 -13.51 -3.83 -7.79
CA ALA A 825 -12.27 -4.57 -8.04
C ALA A 825 -11.12 -4.35 -7.02
N GLY A 826 -11.29 -3.49 -6.00
CA GLY A 826 -10.39 -3.42 -4.85
C GLY A 826 -10.07 -2.01 -4.34
N LYS A 827 -9.50 -1.94 -3.12
CA LYS A 827 -9.18 -0.66 -2.43
C LYS A 827 -8.04 0.09 -3.12
N GLY A 828 -8.23 1.40 -3.34
CA GLY A 828 -7.24 2.30 -3.91
C GLY A 828 -7.17 2.26 -5.43
N ARG A 829 -8.28 1.88 -6.10
CA ARG A 829 -8.38 1.71 -7.55
C ARG A 829 -9.26 2.74 -8.26
N SER A 830 -10.01 3.57 -7.53
CA SER A 830 -10.75 4.70 -8.15
C SER A 830 -9.83 5.83 -8.60
N VAL A 831 -8.68 6.01 -7.93
CA VAL A 831 -7.69 7.02 -8.30
C VAL A 831 -6.88 6.47 -9.48
N ARG A 832 -7.33 6.81 -10.70
CA ARG A 832 -6.77 6.31 -11.97
C ARG A 832 -5.79 7.27 -12.64
N ALA A 833 -5.96 8.58 -12.46
CA ALA A 833 -5.02 9.58 -12.97
C ALA A 833 -3.64 9.44 -12.31
N ASP A 834 -2.55 9.57 -13.08
CA ASP A 834 -1.20 9.58 -12.55
C ASP A 834 -0.91 10.91 -11.83
N LEU A 835 -1.06 10.89 -10.52
CA LEU A 835 -0.83 12.05 -9.65
C LEU A 835 0.61 12.59 -9.68
N ARG A 836 1.61 11.82 -10.14
CA ARG A 836 2.98 12.31 -10.31
C ARG A 836 3.09 13.11 -11.59
N MET A 837 2.60 12.56 -12.71
CA MET A 837 2.57 13.24 -14.00
C MET A 837 1.78 14.56 -13.91
N MET A 838 0.61 14.55 -13.23
CA MET A 838 -0.15 15.78 -12.98
C MET A 838 0.63 16.80 -12.12
N ALA A 839 1.34 16.35 -11.09
CA ALA A 839 2.15 17.24 -10.26
C ALA A 839 3.35 17.83 -11.04
N GLU A 840 3.99 17.04 -11.89
CA GLU A 840 5.12 17.49 -12.72
C GLU A 840 4.68 18.50 -13.79
N ALA A 841 3.47 18.36 -14.35
CA ALA A 841 2.96 19.23 -15.41
C ALA A 841 2.16 20.45 -14.94
N LEU A 842 1.56 20.43 -13.73
CA LEU A 842 0.57 21.42 -13.29
C LEU A 842 0.89 22.09 -11.93
N ALA A 843 1.87 21.62 -11.17
CA ALA A 843 2.20 22.25 -9.89
C ALA A 843 2.76 23.67 -10.08
N GLY A 844 2.31 24.59 -9.22
CA GLY A 844 2.57 26.03 -9.33
C GLY A 844 1.36 26.80 -9.85
N GLU A 845 0.67 26.25 -10.85
CA GLU A 845 -0.60 26.81 -11.36
C GLU A 845 -1.83 26.18 -10.73
N TRP A 846 -1.76 24.87 -10.43
CA TRP A 846 -2.86 24.08 -9.91
C TRP A 846 -2.52 23.41 -8.57
N VAL A 847 -3.55 23.14 -7.77
CA VAL A 847 -3.55 22.23 -6.62
C VAL A 847 -4.75 21.29 -6.75
N LEU A 848 -4.54 20.00 -6.51
CA LEU A 848 -5.55 18.96 -6.67
C LEU A 848 -6.14 18.54 -5.31
N ILE A 849 -7.43 18.81 -5.09
CA ILE A 849 -8.19 18.29 -3.94
C ILE A 849 -8.67 16.88 -4.27
N LEU A 850 -8.10 15.86 -3.63
CA LEU A 850 -8.48 14.45 -3.88
C LEU A 850 -9.59 14.00 -2.91
N ARG A 851 -10.77 13.67 -3.47
CA ARG A 851 -11.96 13.20 -2.74
C ARG A 851 -12.38 11.81 -3.24
N PRO A 852 -11.72 10.72 -2.78
CA PRO A 852 -12.16 9.36 -3.08
C PRO A 852 -13.50 9.04 -2.39
N HIS A 853 -14.18 8.00 -2.87
CA HIS A 853 -15.44 7.54 -2.29
C HIS A 853 -15.33 7.17 -0.79
N PRO A 854 -16.34 7.45 0.07
CA PRO A 854 -16.23 7.28 1.54
C PRO A 854 -15.98 5.85 2.07
N THR A 855 -16.20 4.81 1.25
CA THR A 855 -15.86 3.42 1.59
C THR A 855 -14.41 3.06 1.29
N GLU A 856 -13.74 3.85 0.45
CA GLU A 856 -12.39 3.61 -0.02
C GLU A 856 -11.35 4.21 0.92
N ARG A 857 -10.12 3.70 0.82
CA ARG A 857 -8.96 4.29 1.50
C ARG A 857 -7.83 4.39 0.51
N TYR A 858 -7.53 5.61 0.11
CA TYR A 858 -6.35 5.96 -0.67
C TYR A 858 -5.39 6.78 0.20
N THR A 859 -4.10 6.49 0.10
CA THR A 859 -3.04 7.24 0.80
C THR A 859 -2.22 7.97 -0.24
N VAL A 860 -2.41 9.28 -0.36
CA VAL A 860 -1.62 10.14 -1.25
C VAL A 860 -0.12 9.97 -0.96
N PRO A 861 0.71 9.58 -1.95
CA PRO A 861 2.16 9.47 -1.80
C PRO A 861 2.77 10.78 -1.29
N GLN A 862 3.87 10.73 -0.54
CA GLN A 862 4.43 11.93 0.08
C GLN A 862 4.92 12.93 -0.97
N GLU A 863 5.62 12.42 -1.98
CA GLU A 863 6.23 13.17 -3.07
C GLU A 863 5.25 14.08 -3.82
N VAL A 864 3.96 13.74 -3.91
CA VAL A 864 2.94 14.54 -4.60
C VAL A 864 2.10 15.44 -3.67
N ARG A 865 2.33 15.44 -2.36
CA ARG A 865 1.49 16.23 -1.41
C ARG A 865 1.68 17.74 -1.46
N HIS A 866 2.77 18.21 -2.08
CA HIS A 866 2.95 19.62 -2.44
C HIS A 866 1.87 20.08 -3.44
N PHE A 867 1.40 19.17 -4.31
CA PHE A 867 0.34 19.39 -5.30
C PHE A 867 -1.04 18.84 -4.85
N VAL A 868 -1.09 17.66 -4.23
CA VAL A 868 -2.33 16.93 -3.90
C VAL A 868 -2.73 17.08 -2.43
N ARG A 869 -3.92 17.66 -2.17
CA ARG A 869 -4.54 17.78 -0.85
C ARG A 869 -5.56 16.65 -0.61
N PRO A 870 -5.36 15.75 0.37
CA PRO A 870 -6.27 14.63 0.62
C PRO A 870 -7.54 15.07 1.40
N ALA A 871 -8.67 15.19 0.72
CA ALA A 871 -9.95 15.62 1.29
C ALA A 871 -10.95 14.48 1.56
N GLY A 872 -10.56 13.21 1.46
CA GLY A 872 -11.43 12.05 1.80
C GLY A 872 -11.96 12.02 3.24
N GLY A 873 -11.46 12.88 4.13
CA GLY A 873 -11.98 13.06 5.50
C GLY A 873 -12.88 14.28 5.72
N HIS A 874 -13.07 15.14 4.70
CA HIS A 874 -13.86 16.37 4.80
C HIS A 874 -15.36 16.03 5.01
N PRO A 875 -16.13 16.74 5.88
CA PRO A 875 -17.51 16.36 6.17
C PRO A 875 -18.44 16.52 4.96
N GLU A 876 -18.42 17.69 4.33
CA GLU A 876 -19.30 18.06 3.22
C GLU A 876 -18.52 18.10 1.89
N ILE A 877 -19.15 17.75 0.77
CA ILE A 877 -18.55 17.85 -0.56
C ILE A 877 -18.84 19.21 -1.22
N ASN A 878 -19.99 19.81 -0.95
CA ASN A 878 -20.37 21.12 -1.51
C ASN A 878 -19.41 22.23 -1.05
N ASP A 879 -18.91 22.18 0.19
CA ASP A 879 -17.78 22.98 0.68
C ASP A 879 -16.52 22.87 -0.23
N LEU A 880 -16.20 21.68 -0.75
CA LEU A 880 -15.07 21.46 -1.67
C LEU A 880 -15.36 21.95 -3.10
N ILE A 881 -16.61 21.83 -3.56
CA ILE A 881 -17.08 22.32 -4.86
C ILE A 881 -16.98 23.85 -4.94
N LEU A 882 -17.37 24.54 -3.86
CA LEU A 882 -17.23 26.00 -3.73
C LEU A 882 -15.76 26.42 -3.83
N ALA A 883 -14.87 25.67 -3.18
CA ALA A 883 -13.44 25.93 -3.15
C ALA A 883 -12.69 25.60 -4.45
N SER A 884 -13.26 24.78 -5.36
CA SER A 884 -12.61 24.36 -6.61
C SER A 884 -12.97 25.23 -7.81
N ASP A 885 -12.08 25.25 -8.80
CA ASP A 885 -12.25 25.98 -10.06
C ASP A 885 -12.63 25.04 -11.21
N ALA A 886 -12.23 23.76 -11.14
CA ALA A 886 -12.65 22.70 -12.06
C ALA A 886 -12.91 21.37 -11.34
N LEU A 887 -13.73 20.51 -11.94
CA LEU A 887 -13.96 19.12 -11.49
C LEU A 887 -13.30 18.13 -12.46
N LEU A 888 -12.52 17.19 -11.93
CA LEU A 888 -12.20 15.92 -12.58
C LEU A 888 -13.05 14.82 -11.93
N THR A 889 -13.81 14.08 -12.73
CA THR A 889 -14.61 12.95 -12.24
C THR A 889 -14.74 11.86 -13.32
N ASP A 890 -15.64 10.91 -13.09
CA ASP A 890 -16.03 9.83 -14.00
C ASP A 890 -17.57 9.69 -13.96
N TYR A 891 -18.10 8.47 -13.80
CA TYR A 891 -19.53 8.18 -13.72
C TYR A 891 -20.17 8.56 -12.36
N SER A 892 -19.78 9.70 -11.77
CA SER A 892 -20.23 10.15 -10.45
C SER A 892 -21.39 11.14 -10.54
N SER A 893 -22.41 11.00 -9.69
CA SER A 893 -23.53 11.96 -9.63
C SER A 893 -23.13 13.34 -9.11
N VAL A 894 -21.89 13.51 -8.63
CA VAL A 894 -21.34 14.83 -8.23
C VAL A 894 -21.30 15.81 -9.40
N MET A 895 -21.21 15.35 -10.66
CA MET A 895 -21.26 16.24 -11.83
C MET A 895 -22.57 17.04 -11.91
N CYS A 896 -23.68 16.48 -11.41
CA CYS A 896 -24.97 17.16 -11.37
C CYS A 896 -25.01 18.25 -10.29
N ASP A 897 -24.39 18.02 -9.13
CA ASP A 897 -24.24 19.06 -8.10
C ASP A 897 -23.28 20.16 -8.59
N TYR A 898 -22.18 19.77 -9.26
CA TYR A 898 -21.15 20.68 -9.77
C TYR A 898 -21.67 21.59 -10.89
N ALA A 899 -22.51 21.05 -11.78
CA ALA A 899 -23.11 21.79 -12.90
C ALA A 899 -23.86 23.07 -12.48
N VAL A 900 -24.40 23.09 -11.25
CA VAL A 900 -25.05 24.27 -10.65
C VAL A 900 -24.12 25.48 -10.62
N THR A 901 -22.82 25.27 -10.37
CA THR A 901 -21.81 26.33 -10.28
C THR A 901 -21.46 26.99 -11.62
N GLY A 902 -21.78 26.34 -12.75
CA GLY A 902 -21.31 26.77 -14.07
C GLY A 902 -19.82 26.58 -14.35
N LYS A 903 -19.06 25.99 -13.42
CA LYS A 903 -17.60 25.79 -13.55
C LYS A 903 -17.26 24.56 -14.43
N PRO A 904 -16.08 24.53 -15.09
CA PRO A 904 -15.72 23.48 -16.04
C PRO A 904 -15.59 22.08 -15.40
N MET A 905 -15.87 21.04 -16.19
CA MET A 905 -15.82 19.64 -15.78
C MET A 905 -15.07 18.79 -16.83
N LEU A 906 -14.25 17.85 -16.36
CA LEU A 906 -13.48 16.89 -17.15
C LEU A 906 -13.82 15.46 -16.68
N PHE A 907 -13.92 14.52 -17.62
CA PHE A 907 -14.35 13.14 -17.33
C PHE A 907 -13.28 12.14 -17.73
N LEU A 908 -12.55 11.58 -16.75
CA LEU A 908 -11.59 10.48 -17.00
C LEU A 908 -12.35 9.15 -17.00
N ILE A 909 -12.53 8.57 -18.18
CA ILE A 909 -13.40 7.42 -18.44
C ILE A 909 -12.66 6.25 -19.12
N ASP A 910 -11.39 6.09 -18.75
CA ASP A 910 -10.45 5.10 -19.28
C ASP A 910 -10.85 3.61 -19.04
N ASP A 911 -11.94 3.36 -18.31
CA ASP A 911 -12.57 2.06 -18.14
C ASP A 911 -14.04 1.98 -18.55
N TRP A 912 -14.58 2.92 -19.33
CA TRP A 912 -16.02 2.99 -19.65
C TRP A 912 -16.59 1.70 -20.22
N GLU A 913 -15.85 1.09 -21.16
CA GLU A 913 -16.21 -0.18 -21.81
C GLU A 913 -16.27 -1.36 -20.84
N GLU A 914 -15.48 -1.35 -19.77
CA GLU A 914 -15.58 -2.34 -18.69
C GLU A 914 -16.74 -1.96 -17.75
N TYR A 915 -16.74 -0.72 -17.26
CA TYR A 915 -17.70 -0.20 -16.27
C TYR A 915 -19.15 -0.44 -16.70
N ARG A 916 -19.52 -0.07 -17.93
CA ARG A 916 -20.89 -0.22 -18.45
C ARG A 916 -21.33 -1.68 -18.63
N ARG A 917 -20.38 -2.63 -18.67
CA ARG A 917 -20.65 -4.08 -18.80
C ARG A 917 -20.64 -4.82 -17.47
N THR A 918 -19.89 -4.34 -16.47
CA THR A 918 -19.62 -5.10 -15.21
C THR A 918 -20.17 -4.45 -13.94
N GLU A 919 -20.24 -3.11 -13.85
CA GLU A 919 -20.59 -2.41 -12.61
C GLU A 919 -21.95 -1.70 -12.68
N ARG A 920 -22.84 -2.07 -11.74
CA ARG A 920 -24.05 -1.35 -11.26
C ARG A 920 -25.12 -0.87 -12.25
N GLY A 921 -24.91 -0.91 -13.56
CA GLY A 921 -25.83 -0.37 -14.56
C GLY A 921 -25.91 1.17 -14.52
N VAL A 922 -26.05 1.78 -15.69
CA VAL A 922 -26.20 3.23 -15.88
C VAL A 922 -27.49 3.51 -16.64
N TYR A 923 -28.17 4.63 -16.32
CA TYR A 923 -29.36 5.05 -17.07
C TYR A 923 -29.03 5.83 -18.35
N HIS A 924 -27.80 6.34 -18.46
CA HIS A 924 -27.34 7.17 -19.57
C HIS A 924 -25.98 6.69 -20.09
N ASP A 925 -25.74 6.89 -21.38
CA ASP A 925 -24.41 6.81 -21.96
C ASP A 925 -23.64 8.09 -21.63
N LEU A 926 -22.60 8.01 -20.77
CA LEU A 926 -21.91 9.21 -20.28
C LEU A 926 -21.29 10.05 -21.42
N PRO A 927 -20.58 9.46 -22.42
CA PRO A 927 -20.07 10.21 -23.56
C PRO A 927 -21.12 11.04 -24.31
N ALA A 928 -22.37 10.56 -24.39
CA ALA A 928 -23.47 11.30 -25.00
C ALA A 928 -23.95 12.49 -24.15
N ILE A 929 -24.05 12.34 -22.82
CA ILE A 929 -24.59 13.39 -21.94
C ILE A 929 -23.53 14.31 -21.31
N ALA A 930 -22.23 14.01 -21.40
CA ALA A 930 -21.20 14.71 -20.65
C ALA A 930 -21.18 16.24 -20.95
N PRO A 931 -21.21 17.12 -19.93
CA PRO A 931 -21.12 18.57 -20.07
C PRO A 931 -19.69 19.08 -20.32
N GLY A 932 -18.74 18.18 -20.58
CA GLY A 932 -17.32 18.45 -20.75
C GLY A 932 -16.65 17.25 -21.43
N PRO A 933 -15.35 17.32 -21.75
CA PRO A 933 -14.67 16.29 -22.52
C PRO A 933 -14.53 14.98 -21.75
N CYS A 934 -14.72 13.88 -22.48
CA CYS A 934 -14.43 12.52 -22.05
C CYS A 934 -13.02 12.13 -22.49
N LEU A 935 -12.17 11.84 -21.52
CA LEU A 935 -10.73 11.66 -21.64
C LEU A 935 -10.36 10.24 -21.18
N TYR A 936 -9.32 9.66 -21.77
CA TYR A 936 -8.91 8.27 -21.54
C TYR A 936 -7.48 8.14 -21.00
N THR A 937 -6.73 9.24 -20.92
CA THR A 937 -5.35 9.27 -20.41
C THR A 937 -5.13 10.41 -19.41
N THR A 938 -4.00 10.41 -18.69
CA THR A 938 -3.68 11.50 -17.74
C THR A 938 -3.12 12.71 -18.49
N GLU A 939 -2.44 12.44 -19.60
CA GLU A 939 -1.92 13.37 -20.58
C GLU A 939 -3.03 14.25 -21.16
N GLU A 940 -4.12 13.63 -21.64
CA GLU A 940 -5.33 14.34 -22.09
C GLU A 940 -5.96 15.23 -21.00
N VAL A 941 -5.94 14.79 -19.74
CA VAL A 941 -6.41 15.60 -18.60
C VAL A 941 -5.50 16.81 -18.37
N ILE A 942 -4.19 16.65 -18.50
CA ILE A 942 -3.21 17.74 -18.35
C ILE A 942 -3.39 18.76 -19.48
N ASP A 943 -3.53 18.33 -20.72
CA ASP A 943 -3.71 19.23 -21.86
C ASP A 943 -5.05 19.99 -21.80
N ALA A 944 -6.13 19.33 -21.37
CA ALA A 944 -7.41 19.99 -21.12
C ALA A 944 -7.38 21.01 -19.95
N LEU A 945 -6.45 20.87 -19.00
CA LEU A 945 -6.25 21.81 -17.88
C LEU A 945 -5.33 22.98 -18.22
N ARG A 946 -4.47 22.84 -19.23
CA ARG A 946 -3.62 23.92 -19.75
C ARG A 946 -4.47 24.99 -20.43
N ASP A 947 -5.38 24.60 -21.31
CA ASP A 947 -6.34 25.48 -21.98
C ASP A 947 -7.79 25.16 -21.60
N LEU A 948 -8.10 25.34 -20.32
CA LEU A 948 -9.44 25.10 -19.79
C LEU A 948 -10.49 26.08 -20.34
N GLU A 949 -10.07 27.26 -20.81
CA GLU A 949 -10.96 28.27 -21.38
C GLU A 949 -11.47 27.84 -22.76
N ALA A 950 -10.59 27.37 -23.66
CA ALA A 950 -11.01 26.80 -24.94
C ALA A 950 -11.88 25.55 -24.75
N VAL A 951 -11.54 24.67 -23.79
CA VAL A 951 -12.38 23.52 -23.44
C VAL A 951 -13.77 23.97 -22.98
N SER A 952 -13.85 25.01 -22.15
CA SER A 952 -15.12 25.56 -21.67
C SER A 952 -15.97 26.13 -22.80
N ALA A 953 -15.35 26.88 -23.72
CA ALA A 953 -16.02 27.42 -24.90
C ALA A 953 -16.55 26.31 -25.83
N ALA A 954 -15.73 25.29 -26.11
CA ALA A 954 -16.10 24.17 -26.98
C ALA A 954 -17.28 23.34 -26.43
N TYR A 955 -17.43 23.23 -25.11
CA TYR A 955 -18.48 22.45 -24.46
C TYR A 955 -19.68 23.29 -23.95
N ALA A 956 -19.66 24.61 -24.11
CA ALA A 956 -20.67 25.53 -23.56
C ALA A 956 -22.12 25.14 -23.90
N ALA A 957 -22.39 24.72 -25.14
CA ALA A 957 -23.73 24.28 -25.57
C ALA A 957 -24.20 23.00 -24.85
N ARG A 958 -23.31 22.00 -24.72
CA ARG A 958 -23.59 20.74 -23.99
C ARG A 958 -23.75 21.00 -22.50
N TYR A 959 -22.95 21.90 -21.92
CA TYR A 959 -23.07 22.31 -20.53
C TYR A 959 -24.42 23.00 -20.26
N ALA A 960 -24.85 23.91 -21.16
CA ALA A 960 -26.14 24.58 -21.04
C ALA A 960 -27.31 23.57 -21.14
N GLU A 961 -27.24 22.61 -22.06
CA GLU A 961 -28.22 21.52 -22.16
C GLU A 961 -28.24 20.66 -20.89
N PHE A 962 -27.07 20.30 -20.36
CA PHE A 962 -26.95 19.57 -19.10
C PHE A 962 -27.61 20.32 -17.94
N ARG A 963 -27.37 21.64 -17.81
CA ARG A 963 -28.05 22.46 -16.80
C ARG A 963 -29.57 22.49 -16.96
N ARG A 964 -30.09 22.52 -18.20
CA ARG A 964 -31.55 22.45 -18.44
C ARG A 964 -32.16 21.12 -17.97
N THR A 965 -31.44 20.02 -18.13
CA THR A 965 -31.93 18.67 -17.76
C THR A 965 -31.78 18.38 -16.27
N TRP A 966 -30.62 18.68 -15.68
CA TRP A 966 -30.28 18.27 -14.31
C TRP A 966 -30.30 19.40 -13.27
N CYS A 967 -30.39 20.67 -13.66
CA CYS A 967 -30.32 21.81 -12.72
C CYS A 967 -31.49 22.81 -12.81
N ALA A 968 -32.52 22.56 -13.62
CA ALA A 968 -33.60 23.54 -13.85
C ALA A 968 -34.44 23.89 -12.61
N ASP A 969 -34.56 22.97 -11.65
CA ASP A 969 -35.26 23.20 -10.38
C ASP A 969 -34.33 23.72 -9.26
N GLU A 970 -33.00 23.82 -9.48
CA GLU A 970 -32.02 24.27 -8.49
C GLU A 970 -31.97 25.81 -8.40
N LYS A 971 -32.85 26.40 -7.56
CA LYS A 971 -33.11 27.85 -7.50
C LYS A 971 -32.48 28.59 -6.31
N GLY A 972 -31.83 27.89 -5.37
CA GLY A 972 -31.24 28.52 -4.19
C GLY A 972 -32.18 28.60 -2.96
N ASP A 973 -33.39 28.08 -3.09
CA ASP A 973 -34.47 28.10 -2.09
C ASP A 973 -35.05 26.71 -1.74
N ALA A 974 -34.38 25.63 -2.15
CA ALA A 974 -34.88 24.26 -2.00
C ALA A 974 -35.10 23.88 -0.52
N ALA A 975 -34.14 24.18 0.36
CA ALA A 975 -34.25 23.94 1.79
C ALA A 975 -35.42 24.71 2.40
N ALA A 976 -35.63 25.96 1.98
CA ALA A 976 -36.74 26.79 2.42
C ALA A 976 -38.08 26.16 2.04
N ARG A 977 -38.28 25.86 0.75
CA ARG A 977 -39.53 25.30 0.22
C ARG A 977 -39.84 23.89 0.76
N VAL A 978 -38.81 23.05 0.96
CA VAL A 978 -38.96 21.75 1.64
C VAL A 978 -39.37 21.93 3.10
N VAL A 979 -38.82 22.93 3.81
CA VAL A 979 -39.21 23.22 5.20
C VAL A 979 -40.67 23.69 5.28
N ASP A 980 -41.08 24.57 4.37
CA ASP A 980 -42.46 25.06 4.30
C ASP A 980 -43.46 23.94 3.99
N ALA A 981 -43.22 23.13 2.96
CA ALA A 981 -44.12 22.04 2.60
C ALA A 981 -44.19 20.92 3.65
N PHE A 982 -43.06 20.53 4.26
CA PHE A 982 -43.03 19.34 5.14
C PHE A 982 -43.27 19.65 6.63
N PHE A 983 -42.94 20.86 7.09
CA PHE A 983 -43.11 21.26 8.49
C PHE A 983 -44.13 22.40 8.69
N GLY A 984 -44.57 23.09 7.63
CA GLY A 984 -45.56 24.17 7.69
C GLY A 984 -47.00 23.70 7.91
N GLU A 985 -47.39 22.56 7.32
CA GLU A 985 -48.74 21.96 7.40
C GLU A 985 -49.15 21.44 8.81
N GLY A 986 -48.41 21.79 9.86
CA GLY A 986 -48.64 21.37 11.23
C GLY A 986 -48.76 22.52 12.24
N ARG A 987 -49.00 23.75 11.76
CA ARG A 987 -49.37 24.91 12.57
C ARG A 987 -50.87 24.99 12.80
#